data_AF-A0A661QAL8-F1
#
_entry.id   AF-A0A661QAL8-F1
#
_cell.length_a   1.000
_cell.length_b   1.000
_cell.length_c   1.000
_cell.angle_alpha   90.00
_cell.angle_beta   90.00
_cell.angle_gamma   90.00
#
_symmetry.space_group_name_H-M   'P 1'
#
loop_
_entity.id
_entity.type
_entity.pdbx_description
1 polymer ?
#
loop_
_entity_poly.entity_id
_entity_poly.type
_entity_poly.pdbx_seq_one_letter_code
_entity_poly.pdbx_strand_id
1 'polypeptide(L)'
;DNNGIDDTTLIVRVNGVDYSISDPELVLLWDSVGYFIPTTWFTDGDTVDFSIVQVADTFGNVATMPINCEFFIDTLPPTIPLTGTEPPMYASCRDLVPTVITPILDDGAGIDSTSLIFTIITPDGDTIHFPWGSASLRWYNDTLVWEAGVAGLSFDLEETVWVCLHAEDLISDYGCEANALDTCWFFYFHVPPPSDVDLILDRIYTDQFPLVTAFNLVLDEEERTIEGLDESNFTVWERYEGDWIQQYPIVVQTLGGAGMVDVVFCIDTTGSMYGMIDDVADGLHDFAESLAVAGISYRLGLNVFSDYVEFYYGYDLTGDITTFQSWVAGLTSGGGGDGPEVSLDAIYDALDSMHFRPGATIVIIMVTDASPHTLGDGTFFSDVTVDMVLSNLLAHRAMCFIVADTDWAGTSPEYTTLTEGTGGAFFGWSGPGDFNLILPLIAEAARGGYMVSWTSARPVANCQTRDVKIRVDCYDLWDEDEGDYLAPCSPAAAIIEPQPLTWTSDPLQPIIMSFNEVEDSINENSIQFMVEGMMYNTFSPQLDYTDPILTWTHTDSFTNRQQVDAELVRLMDYQGNLPYSGPVRWHFWVDLLPPRISNQNPYPGEIVLDHQPQICFKLWDEESGLDIDGVLFAIDCRQSHDNFPPILVTLDQNSPGVTVNGGLFCWDPSVEGYTFWDRDTVCITILRAEDSPDYGEPNELPDSLQRWCFYIPDDDTICPEMSELQPDSTSINAPNSPFYIQATVVDPSGVSEVWVEWDNDGDLDDGTSNIEYMTNIGGNIWQTINQIPGQAEGVDFVYRIWSCDDDIDQGDSTDMSCCETDIMPLHFGLGPNAEIARPLPLTVTTNEDQEIVLYLYDDTGVDPSTIVLRVAGQDYTVDGVE
;
A
#
# COMPACT_ATOMS: atom_id res chain seq x y z
N ASP A 1 105.71 -38.56 -33.20
CA ASP A 1 106.46 -38.60 -34.47
C ASP A 1 107.22 -39.92 -34.56
N ASN A 2 107.32 -40.53 -35.75
CA ASN A 2 108.06 -41.78 -35.98
C ASN A 2 109.58 -41.62 -35.84
N ASN A 3 110.08 -40.38 -35.83
CA ASN A 3 111.50 -40.06 -35.74
C ASN A 3 111.96 -39.67 -34.32
N GLY A 4 111.07 -39.74 -33.32
CA GLY A 4 111.34 -39.31 -31.94
C GLY A 4 111.30 -37.79 -31.78
N ILE A 5 110.96 -37.33 -30.56
CA ILE A 5 110.92 -35.91 -30.20
C ILE A 5 112.27 -35.54 -29.56
N ASP A 6 112.83 -34.39 -29.93
CA ASP A 6 113.95 -33.79 -29.18
C ASP A 6 113.38 -33.11 -27.94
N ASP A 7 113.42 -33.80 -26.80
CA ASP A 7 112.86 -33.37 -25.52
C ASP A 7 113.42 -32.01 -25.06
N THR A 8 114.67 -31.69 -25.39
CA THR A 8 115.31 -30.41 -25.05
C THR A 8 114.70 -29.20 -25.75
N THR A 9 113.87 -29.42 -26.77
CA THR A 9 113.25 -28.36 -27.59
C THR A 9 111.79 -28.09 -27.23
N LEU A 10 111.20 -28.87 -26.33
CA LEU A 10 109.82 -28.70 -25.89
C LEU A 10 109.68 -27.47 -24.99
N ILE A 11 108.88 -26.50 -25.45
CA ILE A 11 108.48 -25.32 -24.68
C ILE A 11 106.95 -25.28 -24.63
N VAL A 12 106.40 -25.34 -23.42
CA VAL A 12 104.97 -25.18 -23.15
C VAL A 12 104.77 -23.87 -22.41
N ARG A 13 103.88 -23.00 -22.91
CA ARG A 13 103.50 -21.76 -22.26
C ARG A 13 102.18 -21.96 -21.53
N VAL A 14 102.12 -21.64 -20.25
CA VAL A 14 100.88 -21.64 -19.45
C VAL A 14 100.74 -20.27 -18.78
N ASN A 15 99.61 -19.59 -18.97
CA ASN A 15 99.31 -18.23 -18.49
C ASN A 15 100.45 -17.23 -18.78
N GLY A 16 101.04 -17.34 -19.97
CA GLY A 16 102.12 -16.46 -20.41
C GLY A 16 103.54 -16.83 -19.94
N VAL A 17 103.70 -17.86 -19.10
CA VAL A 17 105.01 -18.33 -18.59
C VAL A 17 105.48 -19.56 -19.38
N ASP A 18 106.73 -19.55 -19.86
CA ASP A 18 107.34 -20.64 -20.62
C ASP A 18 108.00 -21.67 -19.70
N TYR A 19 107.64 -22.94 -19.89
CA TYR A 19 108.19 -24.10 -19.20
C TYR A 19 108.87 -25.04 -20.19
N SER A 20 109.95 -25.66 -19.73
CA SER A 20 110.78 -26.62 -20.45
C SER A 20 110.88 -27.93 -19.66
N ILE A 21 111.45 -28.99 -20.27
CA ILE A 21 111.71 -30.26 -19.56
C ILE A 21 112.68 -30.14 -18.36
N SER A 22 113.31 -28.97 -18.18
CA SER A 22 114.17 -28.70 -17.02
C SER A 22 113.39 -28.16 -15.81
N ASP A 23 112.14 -27.77 -16.01
CA ASP A 23 111.24 -27.28 -14.99
C ASP A 23 110.45 -28.46 -14.38
N PRO A 24 110.31 -28.55 -13.04
CA PRO A 24 109.63 -29.68 -12.39
C PRO A 24 108.14 -29.78 -12.75
N GLU A 25 107.54 -28.70 -13.25
CA GLU A 25 106.15 -28.64 -13.69
C GLU A 25 105.89 -29.38 -15.01
N LEU A 26 106.90 -29.62 -15.85
CA LEU A 26 106.71 -30.26 -17.16
C LEU A 26 107.44 -31.61 -17.25
N VAL A 27 106.67 -32.70 -17.38
CA VAL A 27 107.19 -34.06 -17.44
C VAL A 27 106.81 -34.70 -18.78
N LEU A 28 107.81 -35.12 -19.55
CA LEU A 28 107.61 -35.86 -20.80
C LEU A 28 107.82 -37.37 -20.58
N LEU A 29 106.83 -38.18 -20.95
CA LEU A 29 106.90 -39.64 -20.90
C LEU A 29 106.94 -40.25 -22.30
N TRP A 30 107.92 -41.14 -22.50
CA TRP A 30 108.06 -42.04 -23.66
C TRP A 30 107.89 -41.36 -25.02
N ASP A 31 108.46 -40.15 -25.16
CA ASP A 31 108.44 -39.29 -26.36
C ASP A 31 107.04 -39.11 -27.00
N SER A 32 105.98 -39.18 -26.19
CA SER A 32 104.60 -39.22 -26.71
C SER A 32 103.56 -38.52 -25.84
N VAL A 33 103.79 -38.36 -24.53
CA VAL A 33 102.81 -37.73 -23.62
C VAL A 33 103.51 -36.74 -22.70
N GLY A 34 103.12 -35.47 -22.76
CA GLY A 34 103.57 -34.43 -21.83
C GLY A 34 102.54 -34.19 -20.74
N TYR A 35 102.98 -34.13 -19.49
CA TYR A 35 102.19 -33.75 -18.32
C TYR A 35 102.68 -32.40 -17.84
N PHE A 36 101.75 -31.45 -17.70
CA PHE A 36 101.98 -30.24 -16.95
C PHE A 36 101.34 -30.38 -15.57
N ILE A 37 102.12 -30.25 -14.51
CA ILE A 37 101.68 -30.31 -13.12
C ILE A 37 102.00 -28.95 -12.49
N PRO A 38 101.00 -28.10 -12.26
CA PRO A 38 101.26 -26.76 -11.71
C PRO A 38 101.78 -26.85 -10.28
N THR A 39 102.71 -25.97 -9.91
CA THR A 39 103.26 -25.89 -8.53
C THR A 39 102.27 -25.31 -7.52
N THR A 40 101.33 -24.48 -8.00
CA THR A 40 100.19 -23.99 -7.24
C THR A 40 98.92 -24.37 -7.98
N TRP A 41 97.95 -24.95 -7.27
CA TRP A 41 96.64 -25.26 -7.84
C TRP A 41 95.97 -24.00 -8.38
N PHE A 42 95.26 -24.14 -9.50
CA PHE A 42 94.41 -23.07 -10.01
C PHE A 42 93.24 -22.83 -9.06
N THR A 43 92.76 -21.60 -9.02
CA THR A 43 91.62 -21.19 -8.19
C THR A 43 90.35 -21.12 -8.99
N ASP A 44 89.22 -21.24 -8.28
CA ASP A 44 87.89 -20.97 -8.82
C ASP A 44 87.83 -19.66 -9.61
N GLY A 45 87.23 -19.69 -10.80
CA GLY A 45 87.14 -18.53 -11.69
C GLY A 45 88.37 -18.28 -12.58
N ASP A 46 89.45 -19.07 -12.43
CA ASP A 46 90.63 -18.92 -13.28
C ASP A 46 90.33 -19.36 -14.72
N THR A 47 90.68 -18.52 -15.70
CA THR A 47 90.87 -18.96 -17.08
C THR A 47 92.34 -19.29 -17.30
N VAL A 48 92.62 -20.54 -17.67
CA VAL A 48 93.99 -21.04 -17.89
C VAL A 48 94.24 -21.15 -19.39
N ASP A 49 95.07 -20.26 -19.90
CA ASP A 49 95.57 -20.28 -21.27
C ASP A 49 96.84 -21.12 -21.36
N PHE A 50 96.88 -22.10 -22.25
CA PHE A 50 98.13 -22.80 -22.54
C PHE A 50 98.40 -22.98 -24.03
N SER A 51 99.67 -23.04 -24.38
CA SER A 51 100.11 -23.29 -25.75
C SER A 51 101.41 -24.06 -25.83
N ILE A 52 101.53 -24.94 -26.82
CA ILE A 52 102.82 -25.55 -27.16
C ILE A 52 103.56 -24.58 -28.07
N VAL A 53 104.55 -23.87 -27.54
CA VAL A 53 105.27 -22.80 -28.24
C VAL A 53 106.25 -23.37 -29.27
N GLN A 54 106.98 -24.43 -28.89
CA GLN A 54 107.98 -25.05 -29.73
C GLN A 54 108.16 -26.52 -29.36
N VAL A 55 108.32 -27.37 -30.37
CA VAL A 55 108.80 -28.74 -30.23
C VAL A 55 109.43 -29.17 -31.56
N ALA A 56 110.58 -29.82 -31.53
CA ALA A 56 111.26 -30.34 -32.71
C ALA A 56 111.41 -31.86 -32.66
N ASP A 57 111.54 -32.48 -33.83
CA ASP A 57 111.98 -33.88 -33.92
C ASP A 57 113.51 -33.99 -33.68
N THR A 58 114.01 -35.23 -33.51
CA THR A 58 115.45 -35.50 -33.36
C THR A 58 116.31 -35.05 -34.55
N PHE A 59 115.69 -34.67 -35.68
CA PHE A 59 116.35 -34.14 -36.87
C PHE A 59 116.30 -32.60 -36.95
N GLY A 60 115.71 -31.92 -35.96
CA GLY A 60 115.62 -30.46 -35.85
C GLY A 60 114.47 -29.83 -36.63
N ASN A 61 113.51 -30.62 -37.14
CA ASN A 61 112.30 -30.09 -37.76
C ASN A 61 111.32 -29.64 -36.68
N VAL A 62 111.00 -28.35 -36.64
CA VAL A 62 110.08 -27.78 -35.66
C VAL A 62 108.63 -27.98 -36.11
N ALA A 63 107.74 -28.33 -35.18
CA ALA A 63 106.31 -28.48 -35.42
C ALA A 63 105.66 -27.17 -35.90
N THR A 64 104.67 -27.29 -36.79
CA THR A 64 104.00 -26.15 -37.41
C THR A 64 102.98 -25.51 -36.45
N MET A 65 103.34 -24.33 -35.91
CA MET A 65 102.51 -23.39 -35.15
C MET A 65 102.08 -23.81 -33.73
N PRO A 66 101.83 -22.83 -32.83
CA PRO A 66 101.35 -23.15 -31.50
C PRO A 66 99.92 -23.66 -31.55
N ILE A 67 99.68 -24.77 -30.84
CA ILE A 67 98.33 -25.20 -30.44
C ILE A 67 97.98 -24.33 -29.24
N ASN A 68 97.05 -23.40 -29.40
CA ASN A 68 96.51 -22.61 -28.29
C ASN A 68 95.24 -23.28 -27.79
N CYS A 69 95.15 -23.46 -26.48
CA CYS A 69 94.00 -23.99 -25.79
C CYS A 69 93.75 -23.12 -24.55
N GLU A 70 92.49 -22.99 -24.17
CA GLU A 70 92.08 -22.38 -22.92
C GLU A 70 91.12 -23.33 -22.21
N PHE A 71 91.12 -23.33 -20.90
CA PHE A 71 90.09 -23.98 -20.09
C PHE A 71 89.78 -23.13 -18.86
N PHE A 72 88.57 -23.26 -18.34
CA PHE A 72 88.08 -22.54 -17.18
C PHE A 72 88.09 -23.46 -15.95
N ILE A 73 88.41 -22.91 -14.78
CA ILE A 73 88.37 -23.62 -13.51
C ILE A 73 87.11 -23.22 -12.77
N ASP A 74 86.24 -24.21 -12.60
CA ASP A 74 85.11 -24.14 -11.69
C ASP A 74 85.24 -25.23 -10.62
N THR A 75 85.19 -24.83 -9.37
CA THR A 75 85.28 -25.69 -8.20
C THR A 75 84.08 -25.55 -7.28
N LEU A 76 83.09 -24.74 -7.67
CA LEU A 76 81.86 -24.53 -6.93
C LEU A 76 80.73 -25.33 -7.59
N PRO A 77 79.83 -25.93 -6.81
CA PRO A 77 78.60 -26.50 -7.35
C PRO A 77 77.59 -25.41 -7.68
N PRO A 78 76.52 -25.75 -8.43
CA PRO A 78 75.38 -24.85 -8.60
C PRO A 78 74.77 -24.49 -7.25
N THR A 79 74.07 -23.36 -7.16
CA THR A 79 73.50 -22.87 -5.90
C THR A 79 72.02 -22.51 -6.03
N ILE A 80 71.30 -22.63 -4.92
CA ILE A 80 69.96 -22.05 -4.76
C ILE A 80 70.04 -20.83 -3.83
N PRO A 81 69.49 -19.67 -4.22
CA PRO A 81 69.44 -18.53 -3.33
C PRO A 81 68.43 -18.78 -2.19
N LEU A 82 68.73 -18.26 -0.99
CA LEU A 82 67.80 -18.34 0.17
C LEU A 82 66.52 -17.50 -0.01
N THR A 83 66.48 -16.65 -1.05
CA THR A 83 65.38 -15.76 -1.39
C THR A 83 65.02 -15.96 -2.85
N GLY A 84 63.73 -15.94 -3.19
CA GLY A 84 63.24 -16.19 -4.55
C GLY A 84 62.73 -17.62 -4.77
N THR A 85 62.75 -18.47 -3.75
CA THR A 85 62.03 -19.74 -3.73
C THR A 85 60.60 -19.52 -3.25
N GLU A 86 59.61 -20.05 -3.97
CA GLU A 86 58.20 -20.09 -3.58
C GLU A 86 57.74 -21.55 -3.49
N PRO A 87 57.08 -22.02 -2.43
CA PRO A 87 56.93 -21.34 -1.14
C PRO A 87 58.30 -21.05 -0.49
N PRO A 88 58.42 -20.00 0.35
CA PRO A 88 59.69 -19.67 0.99
C PRO A 88 60.23 -20.83 1.83
N MET A 89 61.55 -21.03 1.76
CA MET A 89 62.22 -22.09 2.51
C MET A 89 61.94 -21.93 4.01
N TYR A 90 61.52 -23.02 4.66
CA TYR A 90 61.22 -23.10 6.10
C TYR A 90 60.00 -22.28 6.57
N ALA A 91 59.13 -21.86 5.65
CA ALA A 91 57.92 -21.11 5.95
C ALA A 91 56.65 -21.96 5.87
N SER A 92 55.54 -21.38 6.33
CA SER A 92 54.22 -21.94 6.14
C SER A 92 53.74 -21.73 4.70
N CYS A 93 53.23 -22.78 4.06
CA CYS A 93 52.50 -22.71 2.80
C CYS A 93 51.02 -22.93 3.07
N ARG A 94 50.13 -22.21 2.38
CA ARG A 94 48.67 -22.41 2.50
C ARG A 94 48.04 -23.11 1.29
N ASP A 95 48.76 -23.17 0.17
CA ASP A 95 48.30 -23.88 -1.03
C ASP A 95 48.53 -25.39 -0.86
N LEU A 96 47.47 -26.13 -0.56
CA LEU A 96 47.49 -27.58 -0.38
C LEU A 96 47.89 -28.35 -1.66
N VAL A 97 47.99 -27.67 -2.81
CA VAL A 97 48.48 -28.21 -4.08
C VAL A 97 49.59 -27.27 -4.63
N PRO A 98 50.72 -27.13 -3.90
CA PRO A 98 51.65 -26.03 -4.12
C PRO A 98 52.43 -26.15 -5.43
N THR A 99 52.82 -25.00 -5.98
CA THR A 99 53.85 -24.91 -7.03
C THR A 99 55.16 -24.48 -6.39
N VAL A 100 56.20 -25.29 -6.54
CA VAL A 100 57.55 -24.98 -6.06
C VAL A 100 58.35 -24.31 -7.18
N ILE A 101 58.70 -23.05 -6.99
CA ILE A 101 59.53 -22.25 -7.90
C ILE A 101 60.87 -22.03 -7.21
N THR A 102 61.99 -22.34 -7.87
CA THR A 102 63.32 -22.07 -7.31
C THR A 102 64.32 -21.68 -8.40
N PRO A 103 65.05 -20.57 -8.26
CA PRO A 103 66.19 -20.27 -9.12
C PRO A 103 67.32 -21.25 -8.82
N ILE A 104 68.05 -21.68 -9.86
CA ILE A 104 69.26 -22.47 -9.76
C ILE A 104 70.33 -21.72 -10.55
N LEU A 105 71.34 -21.25 -9.84
CA LEU A 105 72.35 -20.33 -10.36
C LEU A 105 73.71 -21.01 -10.39
N ASP A 106 74.41 -20.85 -11.50
CA ASP A 106 75.81 -21.24 -11.63
C ASP A 106 76.57 -20.21 -12.49
N ASP A 107 77.66 -19.65 -11.95
CA ASP A 107 78.40 -18.53 -12.54
C ASP A 107 79.62 -19.01 -13.38
N GLY A 108 79.83 -20.32 -13.52
CA GLY A 108 81.04 -20.91 -14.11
C GLY A 108 80.77 -21.95 -15.20
N ALA A 109 80.66 -23.22 -14.81
CA ALA A 109 80.51 -24.37 -15.68
C ALA A 109 79.14 -24.43 -16.38
N GLY A 110 78.14 -23.75 -15.82
CA GLY A 110 76.73 -23.90 -16.16
C GLY A 110 76.14 -25.19 -15.59
N ILE A 111 74.84 -25.38 -15.76
CA ILE A 111 74.09 -26.49 -15.15
C ILE A 111 73.82 -27.59 -16.19
N ASP A 112 74.15 -28.84 -15.89
CA ASP A 112 73.70 -29.98 -16.68
C ASP A 112 72.23 -30.31 -16.35
N SER A 113 71.32 -29.76 -17.15
CA SER A 113 69.87 -30.04 -17.01
C SER A 113 69.52 -31.54 -16.99
N THR A 114 70.33 -32.43 -17.58
CA THR A 114 70.04 -33.87 -17.61
C THR A 114 70.39 -34.59 -16.31
N SER A 115 71.23 -33.98 -15.48
CA SER A 115 71.58 -34.47 -14.13
C SER A 115 70.48 -34.18 -13.10
N LEU A 116 69.51 -33.32 -13.42
CA LEU A 116 68.57 -32.80 -12.45
C LEU A 116 67.59 -33.85 -11.91
N ILE A 117 67.51 -33.91 -10.59
CA ILE A 117 66.51 -34.71 -9.86
C ILE A 117 65.87 -33.84 -8.78
N PHE A 118 64.59 -33.52 -8.97
CA PHE A 118 63.77 -32.87 -7.97
C PHE A 118 63.04 -33.92 -7.14
N THR A 119 63.11 -33.85 -5.82
CA THR A 119 62.59 -34.89 -4.93
C THR A 119 61.65 -34.29 -3.90
N ILE A 120 60.47 -34.89 -3.75
CA ILE A 120 59.51 -34.58 -2.68
C ILE A 120 59.54 -35.72 -1.67
N ILE A 121 59.63 -35.38 -0.38
CA ILE A 121 59.39 -36.32 0.71
C ILE A 121 58.09 -35.90 1.39
N THR A 122 57.08 -36.78 1.32
CA THR A 122 55.76 -36.55 1.90
C THR A 122 55.81 -36.69 3.44
N PRO A 123 54.77 -36.22 4.16
CA PRO A 123 54.69 -36.35 5.62
C PRO A 123 54.73 -37.80 6.12
N ASP A 124 54.20 -38.74 5.33
CA ASP A 124 54.25 -40.18 5.59
C ASP A 124 55.66 -40.78 5.40
N GLY A 125 56.60 -39.99 4.90
CA GLY A 125 57.99 -40.38 4.65
C GLY A 125 58.21 -41.00 3.26
N ASP A 126 57.22 -40.97 2.37
CA ASP A 126 57.39 -41.45 1.00
C ASP A 126 58.27 -40.48 0.20
N THR A 127 59.27 -41.01 -0.48
CA THR A 127 60.20 -40.23 -1.30
C THR A 127 59.87 -40.41 -2.78
N ILE A 128 59.55 -39.32 -3.46
CA ILE A 128 59.13 -39.29 -4.87
C ILE A 128 60.15 -38.49 -5.67
N HIS A 129 60.74 -39.10 -6.70
CA HIS A 129 61.75 -38.49 -7.55
C HIS A 129 61.16 -38.07 -8.90
N PHE A 130 61.42 -36.82 -9.27
CA PHE A 130 61.05 -36.19 -10.54
C PHE A 130 62.35 -35.87 -11.30
N PRO A 131 62.83 -36.77 -12.18
CA PRO A 131 63.96 -36.46 -13.05
C PRO A 131 63.58 -35.41 -14.10
N TRP A 132 64.58 -34.75 -14.68
CA TRP A 132 64.38 -33.84 -15.80
C TRP A 132 63.56 -34.49 -16.94
N GLY A 133 62.56 -33.76 -17.45
CA GLY A 133 61.58 -34.25 -18.42
C GLY A 133 60.29 -34.82 -17.81
N SER A 134 60.15 -34.87 -16.48
CA SER A 134 58.88 -35.16 -15.82
C SER A 134 57.81 -34.12 -16.20
N ALA A 135 56.55 -34.55 -16.38
CA ALA A 135 55.47 -33.68 -16.83
C ALA A 135 55.21 -32.49 -15.89
N SER A 136 55.42 -32.70 -14.59
CA SER A 136 55.26 -31.71 -13.51
C SER A 136 56.44 -30.76 -13.35
N LEU A 137 57.51 -30.87 -14.16
CA LEU A 137 58.66 -29.97 -14.12
C LEU A 137 58.69 -29.07 -15.36
N ARG A 138 59.03 -27.80 -15.13
CA ARG A 138 59.28 -26.78 -16.15
C ARG A 138 60.55 -26.01 -15.80
N TRP A 139 61.26 -25.53 -16.82
CA TRP A 139 62.46 -24.71 -16.65
C TRP A 139 62.35 -23.47 -17.51
N TYR A 140 62.47 -22.31 -16.88
CA TYR A 140 62.41 -21.00 -17.51
C TYR A 140 63.68 -20.24 -17.18
N ASN A 141 64.56 -20.05 -18.16
CA ASN A 141 65.89 -19.43 -18.02
C ASN A 141 66.78 -20.13 -16.97
N ASP A 142 66.78 -19.63 -15.74
CA ASP A 142 67.53 -20.08 -14.58
C ASP A 142 66.61 -20.59 -13.45
N THR A 143 65.31 -20.68 -13.69
CA THR A 143 64.31 -20.99 -12.67
C THR A 143 63.60 -22.32 -12.97
N LEU A 144 63.65 -23.22 -12.00
CA LEU A 144 62.92 -24.49 -12.01
C LEU A 144 61.54 -24.29 -11.37
N VAL A 145 60.51 -24.83 -12.01
CA VAL A 145 59.13 -24.84 -11.52
C VAL A 145 58.66 -26.28 -11.45
N TRP A 146 58.13 -26.68 -10.29
CA TRP A 146 57.50 -27.97 -10.04
C TRP A 146 56.06 -27.78 -9.58
N GLU A 147 55.11 -28.48 -10.19
CA GLU A 147 53.67 -28.33 -9.90
C GLU A 147 53.11 -29.59 -9.23
N ALA A 148 52.68 -29.49 -7.95
CA ALA A 148 52.13 -30.62 -7.21
C ALA A 148 50.88 -31.21 -7.90
N GLY A 149 50.01 -30.35 -8.42
CA GLY A 149 48.78 -30.77 -9.10
C GLY A 149 49.06 -31.64 -10.33
N VAL A 150 50.03 -31.26 -11.15
CA VAL A 150 50.45 -32.06 -12.33
C VAL A 150 51.14 -33.35 -11.91
N ALA A 151 51.81 -33.35 -10.75
CA ALA A 151 52.36 -34.55 -10.14
C ALA A 151 51.29 -35.47 -9.51
N GLY A 152 50.03 -35.03 -9.44
CA GLY A 152 48.94 -35.76 -8.80
C GLY A 152 49.06 -35.80 -7.27
N LEU A 153 49.71 -34.79 -6.68
CA LEU A 153 49.90 -34.66 -5.24
C LEU A 153 49.07 -33.51 -4.67
N SER A 154 48.49 -33.76 -3.50
CA SER A 154 47.85 -32.78 -2.63
C SER A 154 48.22 -33.10 -1.19
N PHE A 155 48.16 -32.09 -0.33
CA PHE A 155 48.57 -32.18 1.07
C PHE A 155 47.45 -31.68 1.99
N ASP A 156 47.54 -31.99 3.28
CA ASP A 156 46.59 -31.56 4.30
C ASP A 156 47.19 -30.49 5.23
N LEU A 157 46.34 -29.78 5.97
CA LEU A 157 46.79 -28.90 7.06
C LEU A 157 47.55 -29.70 8.13
N GLU A 158 48.50 -29.04 8.78
CA GLU A 158 49.50 -29.58 9.74
C GLU A 158 50.55 -30.53 9.15
N GLU A 159 50.63 -30.67 7.83
CA GLU A 159 51.63 -31.50 7.16
C GLU A 159 52.95 -30.76 6.90
N THR A 160 54.06 -31.50 6.80
CA THR A 160 55.39 -30.95 6.44
C THR A 160 55.94 -31.67 5.22
N VAL A 161 56.32 -30.89 4.20
CA VAL A 161 56.85 -31.40 2.94
C VAL A 161 58.32 -31.02 2.83
N TRP A 162 59.18 -32.00 2.59
CA TRP A 162 60.59 -31.75 2.27
C TRP A 162 60.79 -31.78 0.76
N VAL A 163 61.53 -30.78 0.28
CA VAL A 163 62.00 -30.68 -1.09
C VAL A 163 63.51 -30.89 -1.07
N CYS A 164 64.00 -31.82 -1.87
CA CYS A 164 65.43 -32.04 -2.11
C CYS A 164 65.72 -31.86 -3.60
N LEU A 165 66.78 -31.11 -3.91
CA LEU A 165 67.22 -30.87 -5.27
C LEU A 165 68.65 -31.38 -5.46
N HIS A 166 68.83 -32.19 -6.51
CA HIS A 166 70.11 -32.60 -7.05
C HIS A 166 70.33 -31.97 -8.43
N ALA A 167 71.47 -31.30 -8.65
CA ALA A 167 71.89 -30.78 -9.95
C ALA A 167 73.42 -30.73 -10.04
N GLU A 168 73.98 -31.08 -11.19
CA GLU A 168 75.42 -31.13 -11.44
C GLU A 168 75.87 -30.05 -12.45
N ASP A 169 77.16 -29.69 -12.39
CA ASP A 169 77.82 -28.83 -13.38
C ASP A 169 77.84 -29.44 -14.78
N LEU A 170 77.75 -28.58 -15.80
CA LEU A 170 77.91 -28.97 -17.19
C LEU A 170 79.40 -29.12 -17.55
N ILE A 171 79.99 -30.26 -17.21
CA ILE A 171 81.40 -30.55 -17.52
C ILE A 171 81.58 -31.15 -18.93
N SER A 172 82.69 -30.78 -19.59
CA SER A 172 83.05 -31.30 -20.91
C SER A 172 84.21 -32.31 -20.91
N ASP A 173 84.90 -32.47 -19.77
CA ASP A 173 86.03 -33.38 -19.61
C ASP A 173 85.62 -34.65 -18.83
N TYR A 174 86.02 -35.82 -19.34
CA TYR A 174 85.73 -37.13 -18.74
C TYR A 174 86.69 -37.50 -17.59
N GLY A 175 87.62 -36.61 -17.24
CA GLY A 175 88.67 -36.83 -16.24
C GLY A 175 88.36 -36.36 -14.81
N CYS A 176 87.39 -35.45 -14.63
CA CYS A 176 86.92 -34.96 -13.33
C CYS A 176 85.44 -35.29 -13.13
N GLU A 177 85.03 -35.48 -11.87
CA GLU A 177 83.60 -35.57 -11.52
C GLU A 177 83.02 -34.14 -11.50
N ALA A 178 81.74 -33.99 -11.85
CA ALA A 178 81.03 -32.71 -11.79
C ALA A 178 80.83 -32.30 -10.33
N ASN A 179 80.88 -31.00 -10.03
CA ASN A 179 80.41 -30.54 -8.72
C ASN A 179 78.89 -30.63 -8.72
N ALA A 180 78.32 -31.00 -7.57
CA ALA A 180 76.89 -31.25 -7.44
C ALA A 180 76.28 -30.42 -6.31
N LEU A 181 75.13 -29.80 -6.59
CA LEU A 181 74.21 -29.26 -5.62
C LEU A 181 73.37 -30.40 -5.05
N ASP A 182 73.52 -30.68 -3.75
CA ASP A 182 72.67 -31.61 -3.00
C ASP A 182 72.08 -30.89 -1.78
N THR A 183 70.93 -30.25 -1.96
CA THR A 183 70.31 -29.45 -0.90
C THR A 183 68.85 -29.80 -0.69
N CYS A 184 68.45 -29.88 0.59
CA CYS A 184 67.05 -30.07 0.98
C CYS A 184 66.57 -28.90 1.85
N TRP A 185 65.29 -28.57 1.71
CA TRP A 185 64.55 -27.68 2.61
C TRP A 185 63.15 -28.24 2.85
N PHE A 186 62.38 -27.61 3.72
CA PHE A 186 60.98 -27.95 3.90
C PHE A 186 60.12 -26.71 3.93
N PHE A 187 58.83 -26.91 3.71
CA PHE A 187 57.76 -25.99 4.08
C PHE A 187 56.66 -26.81 4.75
N TYR A 188 55.75 -26.17 5.46
CA TYR A 188 54.69 -26.86 6.21
C TYR A 188 53.35 -26.17 6.01
N PHE A 189 52.27 -26.93 6.08
CA PHE A 189 50.92 -26.42 5.92
C PHE A 189 50.37 -26.09 7.30
N HIS A 190 50.33 -24.83 7.67
CA HIS A 190 49.79 -24.41 8.96
C HIS A 190 49.14 -23.04 8.82
N VAL A 191 47.92 -22.92 9.34
CA VAL A 191 47.24 -21.65 9.50
C VAL A 191 47.35 -21.27 10.97
N PRO A 192 48.17 -20.28 11.34
CA PRO A 192 48.23 -19.82 12.73
C PRO A 192 46.84 -19.33 13.16
N PRO A 193 46.45 -19.52 14.45
CA PRO A 193 45.20 -18.96 14.94
C PRO A 193 45.23 -17.43 14.79
N PRO A 194 44.11 -16.80 14.39
CA PRO A 194 44.04 -15.36 14.16
C PRO A 194 44.36 -14.60 15.45
N SER A 195 44.99 -13.43 15.29
CA SER A 195 45.32 -12.52 16.39
C SER A 195 44.31 -11.38 16.54
N ASP A 196 43.55 -11.11 15.47
CA ASP A 196 42.42 -10.20 15.42
C ASP A 196 41.28 -10.80 14.59
N VAL A 197 40.06 -10.34 14.80
CA VAL A 197 38.89 -10.70 13.98
C VAL A 197 38.13 -9.44 13.62
N ASP A 198 37.78 -9.30 12.35
CA ASP A 198 36.97 -8.20 11.81
C ASP A 198 35.72 -8.79 11.16
N LEU A 199 34.54 -8.35 11.59
CA LEU A 199 33.26 -8.72 11.02
C LEU A 199 32.73 -7.58 10.17
N ILE A 200 32.48 -7.86 8.90
CA ILE A 200 31.84 -6.91 7.99
C ILE A 200 30.49 -7.48 7.57
N LEU A 201 29.41 -6.78 7.94
CA LEU A 201 28.07 -7.03 7.44
C LEU A 201 27.95 -6.36 6.07
N ASP A 202 28.10 -7.15 4.99
CA ASP A 202 28.16 -6.63 3.62
C ASP A 202 26.77 -6.33 3.06
N ARG A 203 25.83 -7.28 3.19
CA ARG A 203 24.48 -7.15 2.61
C ARG A 203 23.43 -7.95 3.37
N ILE A 204 22.19 -7.48 3.35
CA ILE A 204 21.03 -8.17 3.91
C ILE A 204 19.96 -8.37 2.83
N TYR A 205 19.46 -9.59 2.71
CA TYR A 205 18.43 -10.05 1.78
C TYR A 205 17.11 -10.29 2.52
N THR A 206 16.00 -9.83 1.92
CA THR A 206 14.64 -9.89 2.48
C THR A 206 13.62 -10.49 1.51
N ASP A 207 14.08 -11.13 0.45
CA ASP A 207 13.27 -11.75 -0.60
C ASP A 207 12.42 -12.91 -0.06
N GLN A 208 12.91 -13.65 0.93
CA GLN A 208 12.20 -14.75 1.61
C GLN A 208 11.52 -14.32 2.92
N PHE A 209 11.20 -13.04 3.09
CA PHE A 209 10.65 -12.53 4.35
C PHE A 209 9.43 -13.36 4.83
N PRO A 210 9.36 -13.77 6.12
CA PRO A 210 10.10 -13.28 7.28
C PRO A 210 11.48 -13.92 7.51
N LEU A 211 11.94 -14.79 6.62
CA LEU A 211 13.33 -15.25 6.63
C LEU A 211 14.21 -14.12 6.06
N VAL A 212 15.18 -13.68 6.84
CA VAL A 212 16.14 -12.65 6.48
C VAL A 212 17.51 -13.31 6.44
N THR A 213 18.33 -12.99 5.45
CA THR A 213 19.67 -13.55 5.28
C THR A 213 20.68 -12.43 5.14
N ALA A 214 21.73 -12.42 5.95
CA ALA A 214 22.85 -11.49 5.79
C ALA A 214 24.07 -12.21 5.24
N PHE A 215 24.74 -11.60 4.27
CA PHE A 215 26.09 -11.99 3.86
C PHE A 215 27.11 -11.24 4.70
N ASN A 216 28.02 -11.99 5.32
CA ASN A 216 29.00 -11.48 6.26
C ASN A 216 30.41 -11.95 5.87
N LEU A 217 31.38 -11.06 5.93
CA LEU A 217 32.80 -11.39 5.84
C LEU A 217 33.37 -11.44 7.26
N VAL A 218 34.08 -12.52 7.59
CA VAL A 218 34.80 -12.64 8.87
C VAL A 218 36.27 -12.77 8.53
N LEU A 219 37.05 -11.74 8.84
CA LEU A 219 38.42 -11.58 8.38
C LEU A 219 39.43 -11.63 9.55
N ASP A 220 40.64 -12.10 9.29
CA ASP A 220 41.77 -12.02 10.22
C ASP A 220 42.59 -10.72 10.05
N GLU A 221 43.68 -10.56 10.82
CA GLU A 221 44.52 -9.34 10.78
C GLU A 221 45.21 -9.06 9.43
N GLU A 222 45.23 -10.03 8.52
CA GLU A 222 45.76 -9.91 7.16
C GLU A 222 44.63 -9.82 6.12
N GLU A 223 43.41 -9.51 6.56
CA GLU A 223 42.18 -9.41 5.76
C GLU A 223 41.78 -10.73 5.07
N ARG A 224 42.08 -11.89 5.66
CA ARG A 224 41.73 -13.20 5.07
C ARG A 224 40.52 -13.81 5.76
N THR A 225 39.66 -14.48 5.01
CA THR A 225 38.46 -15.12 5.55
C THR A 225 38.80 -16.19 6.58
N ILE A 226 38.25 -16.06 7.80
CA ILE A 226 38.35 -17.07 8.86
C ILE A 226 37.31 -18.16 8.58
N GLU A 227 37.78 -19.38 8.32
CA GLU A 227 36.93 -20.53 7.98
C GLU A 227 36.44 -21.34 9.19
N GLY A 228 35.48 -22.23 8.94
CA GLY A 228 35.04 -23.27 9.88
C GLY A 228 34.12 -22.79 10.99
N LEU A 229 33.55 -21.59 10.86
CA LEU A 229 32.57 -21.07 11.80
C LEU A 229 31.18 -21.63 11.51
N ASP A 230 30.41 -21.91 12.55
CA ASP A 230 29.04 -22.44 12.48
C ASP A 230 28.07 -21.58 13.30
N GLU A 231 26.81 -22.01 13.45
CA GLU A 231 25.80 -21.27 14.21
C GLU A 231 26.19 -20.97 15.66
N SER A 232 27.14 -21.71 16.24
CA SER A 232 27.61 -21.46 17.61
C SER A 232 28.52 -20.24 17.72
N ASN A 233 29.09 -19.79 16.60
CA ASN A 233 29.97 -18.62 16.53
C ASN A 233 29.20 -17.32 16.27
N PHE A 234 27.97 -17.38 15.76
CA PHE A 234 27.22 -16.19 15.38
C PHE A 234 26.09 -15.90 16.36
N THR A 235 25.86 -14.61 16.63
CA THR A 235 24.65 -14.15 17.31
C THR A 235 24.05 -12.96 16.56
N VAL A 236 22.74 -13.01 16.32
CA VAL A 236 22.00 -11.97 15.60
C VAL A 236 21.01 -11.29 16.55
N TRP A 237 20.91 -9.97 16.48
CA TRP A 237 19.88 -9.17 17.15
C TRP A 237 19.16 -8.26 16.16
N GLU A 238 17.88 -8.02 16.41
CA GLU A 238 17.06 -7.06 15.68
C GLU A 238 16.50 -6.06 16.68
N ARG A 239 16.48 -4.76 16.34
CA ARG A 239 16.06 -3.72 17.26
C ARG A 239 14.54 -3.54 17.31
N TYR A 240 13.98 -3.43 18.51
CA TYR A 240 12.56 -3.19 18.75
C TYR A 240 12.32 -2.29 19.98
N GLU A 241 11.53 -1.22 19.81
CA GLU A 241 11.20 -0.24 20.86
C GLU A 241 12.41 0.33 21.63
N GLY A 242 13.59 0.32 21.00
CA GLY A 242 14.85 0.80 21.57
C GLY A 242 15.77 -0.29 22.09
N ASP A 243 15.29 -1.52 22.26
CA ASP A 243 16.04 -2.66 22.78
C ASP A 243 16.47 -3.64 21.67
N TRP A 244 17.60 -4.34 21.88
CA TRP A 244 18.08 -5.39 20.99
C TRP A 244 17.45 -6.75 21.37
N ILE A 245 16.70 -7.35 20.45
CA ILE A 245 16.09 -8.66 20.64
C ILE A 245 16.90 -9.70 19.88
N GLN A 246 17.44 -10.68 20.60
CA GLN A 246 18.19 -11.78 19.99
C GLN A 246 17.28 -12.64 19.12
N GLN A 247 17.72 -12.94 17.89
CA GLN A 247 17.01 -13.76 16.92
C GLN A 247 17.46 -15.21 17.03
N TYR A 248 16.52 -16.16 17.02
CA TYR A 248 16.79 -17.59 17.04
C TYR A 248 15.56 -18.38 16.52
N PRO A 249 15.74 -19.49 15.76
CA PRO A 249 17.00 -20.07 15.32
C PRO A 249 17.69 -19.25 14.23
N ILE A 250 19.02 -19.34 14.18
CA ILE A 250 19.82 -18.90 13.04
C ILE A 250 20.35 -20.13 12.29
N VAL A 251 20.66 -19.95 11.01
CA VAL A 251 21.33 -20.94 10.16
C VAL A 251 22.54 -20.25 9.56
N VAL A 252 23.69 -20.91 9.58
CA VAL A 252 24.94 -20.37 9.05
C VAL A 252 25.40 -21.26 7.91
N GLN A 253 25.59 -20.67 6.74
CA GLN A 253 26.13 -21.34 5.57
C GLN A 253 27.44 -20.66 5.17
N THR A 254 28.54 -21.40 5.23
CA THR A 254 29.84 -20.96 4.71
C THR A 254 29.78 -20.92 3.18
N LEU A 255 30.17 -19.79 2.60
CA LEU A 255 30.34 -19.60 1.17
C LEU A 255 31.83 -19.62 0.88
N GLY A 256 32.40 -20.76 0.47
CA GLY A 256 33.82 -20.85 0.13
C GLY A 256 34.79 -20.41 1.25
N GLY A 257 36.10 -20.42 0.97
CA GLY A 257 37.07 -19.86 1.92
C GLY A 257 38.46 -20.49 1.99
N ALA A 258 38.76 -21.58 1.27
CA ALA A 258 40.01 -22.32 1.46
C ALA A 258 41.27 -21.58 0.95
N GLY A 259 41.17 -20.27 0.68
CA GLY A 259 42.15 -19.52 -0.09
C GLY A 259 42.33 -20.09 -1.50
N MET A 260 41.40 -20.93 -1.99
CA MET A 260 41.44 -21.56 -3.31
C MET A 260 40.11 -21.34 -4.05
N VAL A 261 40.20 -20.83 -5.27
CA VAL A 261 39.04 -20.68 -6.16
C VAL A 261 39.32 -21.31 -7.52
N ASP A 262 38.36 -22.06 -8.03
CA ASP A 262 38.37 -22.59 -9.39
C ASP A 262 37.26 -21.91 -10.18
N VAL A 263 37.64 -21.02 -11.10
CA VAL A 263 36.74 -20.19 -11.88
C VAL A 263 36.61 -20.77 -13.28
N VAL A 264 35.39 -21.04 -13.74
CA VAL A 264 35.14 -21.45 -15.13
C VAL A 264 34.34 -20.36 -15.83
N PHE A 265 34.89 -19.88 -16.93
CA PHE A 265 34.19 -18.98 -17.84
C PHE A 265 33.41 -19.81 -18.86
N CYS A 266 32.10 -19.59 -18.91
CA CYS A 266 31.22 -20.11 -19.95
C CYS A 266 30.93 -18.96 -20.92
N ILE A 267 31.55 -18.96 -22.09
CA ILE A 267 31.50 -17.82 -23.01
C ILE A 267 30.70 -18.17 -24.27
N ASP A 268 29.68 -17.38 -24.54
CA ASP A 268 28.96 -17.39 -25.80
C ASP A 268 29.89 -16.95 -26.96
N THR A 269 29.92 -17.74 -28.03
CA THR A 269 30.77 -17.50 -29.20
C THR A 269 29.99 -17.23 -30.48
N THR A 270 28.75 -16.76 -30.36
CA THR A 270 27.92 -16.35 -31.50
C THR A 270 28.42 -15.04 -32.12
N GLY A 271 27.85 -14.69 -33.28
CA GLY A 271 28.42 -13.67 -34.18
C GLY A 271 28.38 -12.25 -33.62
N SER A 272 27.53 -11.99 -32.63
CA SER A 272 27.36 -10.70 -31.96
C SER A 272 28.32 -10.52 -30.78
N MET A 273 28.89 -11.60 -30.24
CA MET A 273 29.73 -11.60 -29.03
C MET A 273 31.12 -10.96 -29.18
N TYR A 274 31.55 -10.60 -30.40
CA TYR A 274 32.91 -10.12 -30.66
C TYR A 274 33.37 -8.98 -29.73
N GLY A 275 32.50 -8.00 -29.46
CA GLY A 275 32.84 -6.85 -28.60
C GLY A 275 32.93 -7.20 -27.11
N MET A 276 32.12 -8.16 -26.66
CA MET A 276 32.10 -8.62 -25.27
C MET A 276 33.27 -9.56 -24.97
N ILE A 277 33.62 -10.44 -25.93
CA ILE A 277 34.81 -11.33 -25.82
C ILE A 277 36.09 -10.50 -25.69
N ASP A 278 36.26 -9.47 -26.52
CA ASP A 278 37.42 -8.56 -26.43
C ASP A 278 37.46 -7.87 -25.05
N ASP A 279 36.32 -7.46 -24.51
CA ASP A 279 36.22 -6.80 -23.19
C ASP A 279 36.55 -7.74 -22.01
N VAL A 280 36.09 -9.00 -22.07
CA VAL A 280 36.50 -10.04 -21.12
C VAL A 280 38.02 -10.21 -21.19
N ALA A 281 38.58 -10.36 -22.39
CA ALA A 281 40.01 -10.59 -22.58
C ALA A 281 40.89 -9.46 -22.00
N ASP A 282 40.41 -8.21 -22.09
CA ASP A 282 41.08 -7.04 -21.55
C ASP A 282 41.02 -6.98 -20.00
N GLY A 283 39.89 -7.34 -19.39
CA GLY A 283 39.69 -7.27 -17.93
C GLY A 283 40.28 -8.41 -17.10
N LEU A 284 40.69 -9.51 -17.75
CA LEU A 284 41.20 -10.72 -17.08
C LEU A 284 42.46 -10.47 -16.22
N HIS A 285 43.32 -9.53 -16.59
CA HIS A 285 44.55 -9.28 -15.82
C HIS A 285 44.24 -8.71 -14.44
N ASP A 286 43.39 -7.67 -14.38
CA ASP A 286 42.98 -7.02 -13.14
C ASP A 286 42.16 -7.97 -12.26
N PHE A 287 41.36 -8.86 -12.87
CA PHE A 287 40.64 -9.92 -12.17
C PHE A 287 41.58 -10.87 -11.43
N ALA A 288 42.56 -11.41 -12.14
CA ALA A 288 43.55 -12.32 -11.60
C ALA A 288 44.45 -11.64 -10.57
N GLU A 289 44.82 -10.37 -10.79
CA GLU A 289 45.55 -9.56 -9.82
C GLU A 289 44.74 -9.36 -8.53
N SER A 290 43.43 -9.09 -8.64
CA SER A 290 42.55 -8.93 -7.47
C SER A 290 42.48 -10.20 -6.61
N LEU A 291 42.32 -11.37 -7.25
CA LEU A 291 42.36 -12.66 -6.54
C LEU A 291 43.73 -12.92 -5.90
N ALA A 292 44.82 -12.62 -6.61
CA ALA A 292 46.18 -12.80 -6.10
C ALA A 292 46.50 -11.87 -4.92
N VAL A 293 46.09 -10.59 -4.99
CA VAL A 293 46.25 -9.61 -3.90
C VAL A 293 45.45 -10.02 -2.67
N ALA A 294 44.25 -10.59 -2.85
CA ALA A 294 43.44 -11.16 -1.77
C ALA A 294 44.03 -12.46 -1.18
N GLY A 295 45.19 -12.93 -1.68
CA GLY A 295 45.84 -14.15 -1.21
C GLY A 295 45.13 -15.44 -1.65
N ILE A 296 44.28 -15.38 -2.68
CA ILE A 296 43.50 -16.50 -3.19
C ILE A 296 44.28 -17.20 -4.31
N SER A 297 44.60 -18.47 -4.12
CA SER A 297 45.13 -19.37 -5.14
C SER A 297 44.04 -19.72 -6.14
N TYR A 298 44.10 -19.15 -7.35
CA TYR A 298 43.07 -19.33 -8.38
C TYR A 298 43.50 -20.32 -9.48
N ARG A 299 42.51 -20.98 -10.10
CA ARG A 299 42.65 -21.62 -11.42
C ARG A 299 41.50 -21.23 -12.32
N LEU A 300 41.76 -21.08 -13.62
CA LEU A 300 40.83 -20.59 -14.63
C LEU A 300 40.56 -21.67 -15.68
N GLY A 301 39.29 -21.96 -15.93
CA GLY A 301 38.79 -22.88 -16.96
C GLY A 301 37.92 -22.15 -17.97
N LEU A 302 37.80 -22.73 -19.17
CA LEU A 302 37.01 -22.16 -20.26
C LEU A 302 36.22 -23.27 -20.97
N ASN A 303 34.91 -23.10 -21.04
CA ASN A 303 34.08 -23.72 -22.05
C ASN A 303 33.37 -22.62 -22.86
N VAL A 304 33.04 -22.96 -24.09
CA VAL A 304 32.33 -22.05 -24.99
C VAL A 304 31.02 -22.68 -25.43
N PHE A 305 30.06 -21.84 -25.78
CA PHE A 305 28.77 -22.30 -26.26
C PHE A 305 28.21 -21.46 -27.41
N SER A 306 27.29 -22.09 -28.13
CA SER A 306 26.36 -21.52 -29.12
C SER A 306 25.10 -22.40 -29.08
N ASP A 307 24.76 -23.12 -30.16
CA ASP A 307 23.73 -24.18 -30.17
C ASP A 307 24.24 -25.50 -29.52
N TYR A 308 25.51 -25.57 -29.13
CA TYR A 308 26.16 -26.71 -28.46
C TYR A 308 27.35 -26.23 -27.63
N VAL A 309 27.80 -27.06 -26.68
CA VAL A 309 28.90 -26.77 -25.75
C VAL A 309 30.22 -27.40 -26.24
N GLU A 310 31.33 -26.66 -26.14
CA GLU A 310 32.67 -27.14 -26.51
C GLU A 310 33.75 -26.79 -25.46
N PHE A 311 34.75 -27.67 -25.34
CA PHE A 311 35.90 -27.54 -24.43
C PHE A 311 37.22 -27.48 -25.22
N TYR A 312 37.47 -26.39 -25.94
CA TYR A 312 38.62 -26.27 -26.87
C TYR A 312 39.98 -26.54 -26.24
N TYR A 313 40.13 -26.18 -24.96
CA TYR A 313 41.40 -26.28 -24.23
C TYR A 313 41.42 -27.44 -23.21
N GLY A 314 40.43 -28.34 -23.28
CA GLY A 314 40.32 -29.50 -22.40
C GLY A 314 39.50 -29.23 -21.14
N TYR A 315 39.66 -30.12 -20.15
CA TYR A 315 38.88 -30.14 -18.90
C TYR A 315 39.67 -29.65 -17.68
N ASP A 316 40.96 -29.35 -17.85
CA ASP A 316 41.85 -28.90 -16.77
C ASP A 316 41.90 -27.37 -16.71
N LEU A 317 41.89 -26.80 -15.51
CA LEU A 317 42.01 -25.36 -15.27
C LEU A 317 43.49 -24.95 -15.12
N THR A 318 43.84 -23.74 -15.57
CA THR A 318 45.20 -23.18 -15.49
C THR A 318 45.34 -22.13 -14.40
N GLY A 319 46.46 -22.11 -13.67
CA GLY A 319 46.82 -21.04 -12.74
C GLY A 319 47.59 -19.87 -13.39
N ASP A 320 47.92 -19.97 -14.69
CA ASP A 320 48.62 -18.91 -15.43
C ASP A 320 47.65 -18.03 -16.21
N ILE A 321 47.51 -16.79 -15.75
CA ILE A 321 46.66 -15.78 -16.39
C ILE A 321 47.06 -15.50 -17.84
N THR A 322 48.35 -15.55 -18.18
CA THR A 322 48.82 -15.28 -19.55
C THR A 322 48.34 -16.39 -20.51
N THR A 323 48.38 -17.63 -20.03
CA THR A 323 47.85 -18.78 -20.76
C THR A 323 46.34 -18.66 -20.94
N PHE A 324 45.59 -18.35 -19.87
CA PHE A 324 44.13 -18.20 -19.94
C PHE A 324 43.70 -17.04 -20.86
N GLN A 325 44.37 -15.89 -20.77
CA GLN A 325 44.11 -14.74 -21.63
C GLN A 325 44.31 -15.10 -23.12
N SER A 326 45.32 -15.93 -23.45
CA SER A 326 45.53 -16.42 -24.81
C SER A 326 44.40 -17.34 -25.31
N TRP A 327 43.70 -18.04 -24.40
CA TRP A 327 42.55 -18.87 -24.74
C TRP A 327 41.35 -17.99 -25.10
N VAL A 328 41.04 -17.00 -24.27
CA VAL A 328 39.91 -16.09 -24.49
C VAL A 328 40.14 -15.20 -25.72
N ALA A 329 41.33 -14.59 -25.87
CA ALA A 329 41.67 -13.79 -27.05
C ALA A 329 41.76 -14.61 -28.35
N GLY A 330 41.86 -15.94 -28.23
CA GLY A 330 41.89 -16.87 -29.36
C GLY A 330 40.50 -17.30 -29.84
N LEU A 331 39.43 -16.95 -29.13
CA LEU A 331 38.07 -17.31 -29.49
C LEU A 331 37.63 -16.60 -30.77
N THR A 332 36.96 -17.34 -31.66
CA THR A 332 36.41 -16.79 -32.90
C THR A 332 34.89 -16.82 -32.84
N SER A 333 34.25 -15.66 -33.04
CA SER A 333 32.78 -15.57 -33.10
C SER A 333 32.23 -16.25 -34.37
N GLY A 334 31.43 -17.29 -34.19
CA GLY A 334 30.70 -18.05 -35.22
C GLY A 334 29.29 -17.52 -35.44
N GLY A 335 28.37 -18.33 -35.94
CA GLY A 335 26.94 -17.98 -36.00
C GLY A 335 26.09 -19.11 -35.43
N GLY A 336 25.04 -18.77 -34.68
CA GLY A 336 24.04 -19.70 -34.14
C GLY A 336 22.92 -20.05 -35.13
N GLY A 337 22.09 -21.02 -34.74
CA GLY A 337 20.96 -21.52 -35.53
C GLY A 337 19.71 -20.65 -35.38
N ASP A 338 19.44 -20.17 -34.17
CA ASP A 338 18.36 -19.24 -33.84
C ASP A 338 18.79 -18.18 -32.79
N GLY A 339 17.84 -17.59 -32.07
CA GLY A 339 18.11 -16.43 -31.20
C GLY A 339 18.58 -16.82 -29.80
N PRO A 340 17.91 -17.76 -29.11
CA PRO A 340 18.39 -18.32 -27.86
C PRO A 340 19.59 -19.25 -28.07
N GLU A 341 20.42 -19.42 -27.05
CA GLU A 341 21.65 -20.23 -27.09
C GLU A 341 21.71 -21.20 -25.89
N VAL A 342 22.56 -22.22 -25.90
CA VAL A 342 22.60 -23.27 -24.84
C VAL A 342 23.44 -22.88 -23.61
N SER A 343 23.24 -21.68 -23.08
CA SER A 343 23.99 -21.17 -21.92
C SER A 343 23.78 -21.99 -20.64
N LEU A 344 22.57 -22.55 -20.44
CA LEU A 344 22.26 -23.43 -19.31
C LEU A 344 23.02 -24.76 -19.38
N ASP A 345 23.08 -25.37 -20.57
CA ASP A 345 23.83 -26.59 -20.82
C ASP A 345 25.34 -26.35 -20.61
N ALA A 346 25.85 -25.17 -20.98
CA ALA A 346 27.25 -24.81 -20.76
C ALA A 346 27.61 -24.78 -19.26
N ILE A 347 26.76 -24.20 -18.42
CA ILE A 347 26.96 -24.20 -16.96
C ILE A 347 26.89 -25.63 -16.41
N TYR A 348 25.90 -26.41 -16.85
CA TYR A 348 25.70 -27.78 -16.39
C TYR A 348 26.89 -28.68 -16.76
N ASP A 349 27.34 -28.64 -18.02
CA ASP A 349 28.44 -29.45 -18.52
C ASP A 349 29.79 -29.04 -17.93
N ALA A 350 30.00 -27.75 -17.63
CA ALA A 350 31.20 -27.28 -16.94
C ALA A 350 31.35 -27.96 -15.57
N LEU A 351 30.27 -28.03 -14.78
CA LEU A 351 30.27 -28.66 -13.46
C LEU A 351 30.49 -30.18 -13.54
N ASP A 352 29.88 -30.84 -14.52
CA ASP A 352 29.98 -32.30 -14.67
C ASP A 352 31.32 -32.76 -15.26
N SER A 353 31.99 -31.93 -16.07
CA SER A 353 33.13 -32.35 -16.89
C SER A 353 34.49 -31.75 -16.50
N MET A 354 34.54 -30.53 -15.94
CA MET A 354 35.80 -29.89 -15.57
C MET A 354 36.43 -30.52 -14.32
N HIS A 355 37.76 -30.48 -14.22
CA HIS A 355 38.49 -31.04 -13.07
C HIS A 355 38.77 -29.99 -12.00
N PHE A 356 37.90 -29.93 -10.99
CA PHE A 356 38.04 -29.03 -9.85
C PHE A 356 38.96 -29.57 -8.76
N ARG A 357 39.67 -28.68 -8.07
CA ARG A 357 40.45 -28.99 -6.86
C ARG A 357 39.52 -29.36 -5.71
N PRO A 358 39.83 -30.42 -4.95
CA PRO A 358 39.13 -30.71 -3.70
C PRO A 358 39.22 -29.51 -2.74
N GLY A 359 38.08 -29.04 -2.25
CA GLY A 359 38.01 -27.93 -1.29
C GLY A 359 38.11 -26.52 -1.90
N ALA A 360 38.35 -26.38 -3.21
CA ALA A 360 38.27 -25.08 -3.86
C ALA A 360 36.82 -24.61 -3.99
N THR A 361 36.62 -23.31 -3.88
CA THR A 361 35.33 -22.67 -4.19
C THR A 361 35.15 -22.69 -5.70
N ILE A 362 34.02 -23.22 -6.18
CA ILE A 362 33.74 -23.27 -7.62
C ILE A 362 32.95 -22.00 -7.99
N VAL A 363 33.46 -21.26 -8.96
CA VAL A 363 32.82 -20.05 -9.49
C VAL A 363 32.57 -20.24 -10.97
N ILE A 364 31.33 -20.07 -11.39
CA ILE A 364 30.94 -20.06 -12.81
C ILE A 364 30.68 -18.61 -13.21
N ILE A 365 31.33 -18.15 -14.27
CA ILE A 365 31.08 -16.84 -14.89
C ILE A 365 30.53 -17.11 -16.28
N MET A 366 29.23 -16.92 -16.47
CA MET A 366 28.57 -17.09 -17.76
C MET A 366 28.42 -15.74 -18.46
N VAL A 367 28.79 -15.69 -19.74
CA VAL A 367 28.86 -14.47 -20.55
C VAL A 367 28.10 -14.67 -21.87
N THR A 368 27.06 -13.86 -22.13
CA THR A 368 26.20 -13.97 -23.33
C THR A 368 25.48 -12.67 -23.65
N ASP A 369 24.98 -12.51 -24.88
CA ASP A 369 24.03 -11.46 -25.26
C ASP A 369 22.63 -12.02 -25.59
N ALA A 370 22.38 -13.30 -25.32
CA ALA A 370 21.15 -14.00 -25.67
C ALA A 370 20.44 -14.67 -24.47
N SER A 371 19.13 -14.88 -24.62
CA SER A 371 18.33 -15.70 -23.69
C SER A 371 18.68 -17.19 -23.82
N PRO A 372 18.45 -18.02 -22.78
CA PRO A 372 18.81 -19.43 -22.81
C PRO A 372 17.78 -20.30 -23.55
N HIS A 373 18.26 -21.37 -24.18
CA HIS A 373 17.47 -22.56 -24.43
C HIS A 373 17.25 -23.36 -23.14
N THR A 374 16.07 -23.97 -22.99
CA THR A 374 15.73 -24.83 -21.84
C THR A 374 14.85 -26.00 -22.27
N LEU A 375 14.97 -27.14 -21.60
CA LEU A 375 14.13 -28.31 -21.82
C LEU A 375 12.65 -27.93 -21.70
N GLY A 376 11.92 -28.10 -22.80
CA GLY A 376 10.49 -27.79 -22.88
C GLY A 376 10.16 -26.42 -23.50
N ASP A 377 11.15 -25.65 -23.95
CA ASP A 377 10.96 -24.38 -24.69
C ASP A 377 10.36 -24.56 -26.10
N GLY A 378 10.22 -25.81 -26.55
CA GLY A 378 9.66 -26.18 -27.86
C GLY A 378 10.71 -26.48 -28.92
N THR A 379 11.99 -26.39 -28.60
CA THR A 379 13.14 -26.76 -29.44
C THR A 379 13.79 -28.07 -28.99
N PHE A 380 14.87 -28.47 -29.67
CA PHE A 380 15.65 -29.68 -29.33
C PHE A 380 17.09 -29.34 -28.91
N PHE A 381 17.38 -28.06 -28.62
CA PHE A 381 18.75 -27.60 -28.38
C PHE A 381 19.23 -27.89 -26.97
N SER A 382 18.34 -27.87 -25.97
CA SER A 382 18.68 -28.11 -24.56
C SER A 382 17.91 -29.30 -23.98
N ASP A 383 18.60 -30.10 -23.16
CA ASP A 383 18.04 -31.20 -22.37
C ASP A 383 17.95 -30.86 -20.86
N VAL A 384 18.28 -29.62 -20.46
CA VAL A 384 18.30 -29.18 -19.05
C VAL A 384 17.24 -28.10 -18.74
N THR A 385 16.77 -28.06 -17.50
CA THR A 385 15.90 -26.97 -16.99
C THR A 385 16.66 -26.08 -16.03
N VAL A 386 16.21 -24.84 -15.81
CA VAL A 386 16.78 -23.91 -14.81
C VAL A 386 16.89 -24.57 -13.43
N ASP A 387 15.85 -25.27 -12.97
CA ASP A 387 15.85 -25.98 -11.69
C ASP A 387 16.90 -27.10 -11.62
N MET A 388 17.17 -27.79 -12.74
CA MET A 388 18.23 -28.81 -12.82
C MET A 388 19.62 -28.18 -12.72
N VAL A 389 19.84 -27.07 -13.41
CA VAL A 389 21.11 -26.32 -13.35
C VAL A 389 21.33 -25.76 -11.95
N LEU A 390 20.31 -25.13 -11.35
CA LEU A 390 20.36 -24.64 -9.98
C LEU A 390 20.67 -25.77 -8.99
N SER A 391 20.00 -26.92 -9.13
CA SER A 391 20.28 -28.08 -8.29
C SER A 391 21.71 -28.59 -8.46
N ASN A 392 22.28 -28.55 -9.68
CA ASN A 392 23.66 -28.97 -9.93
C ASN A 392 24.68 -27.99 -9.32
N LEU A 393 24.45 -26.69 -9.47
CA LEU A 393 25.23 -25.63 -8.83
C LEU A 393 25.23 -25.79 -7.30
N LEU A 394 24.05 -25.96 -6.70
CA LEU A 394 23.92 -26.17 -5.26
C LEU A 394 24.58 -27.48 -4.78
N ALA A 395 24.49 -28.56 -5.56
CA ALA A 395 25.13 -29.84 -5.24
C ALA A 395 26.67 -29.74 -5.22
N HIS A 396 27.25 -28.95 -6.12
CA HIS A 396 28.68 -28.67 -6.20
C HIS A 396 29.11 -27.48 -5.32
N ARG A 397 28.17 -26.81 -4.65
CA ARG A 397 28.40 -25.57 -3.87
C ARG A 397 29.07 -24.48 -4.71
N ALA A 398 28.67 -24.38 -5.98
CA ALA A 398 29.20 -23.42 -6.93
C ALA A 398 28.41 -22.11 -6.91
N MET A 399 29.11 -20.98 -6.98
CA MET A 399 28.52 -19.66 -7.17
C MET A 399 28.42 -19.35 -8.66
N CYS A 400 27.27 -18.84 -9.12
CA CYS A 400 27.06 -18.50 -10.51
C CYS A 400 26.92 -16.98 -10.68
N PHE A 401 27.82 -16.39 -11.46
CA PHE A 401 27.75 -15.00 -11.91
C PHE A 401 27.41 -14.99 -13.39
N ILE A 402 26.47 -14.13 -13.75
CA ILE A 402 26.03 -13.99 -15.13
C ILE A 402 26.28 -12.57 -15.57
N VAL A 403 26.99 -12.41 -16.68
CA VAL A 403 27.20 -11.13 -17.34
C VAL A 403 26.50 -11.19 -18.69
N ALA A 404 25.47 -10.36 -18.87
CA ALA A 404 24.72 -10.38 -20.11
C ALA A 404 24.39 -9.00 -20.67
N ASP A 405 24.30 -8.89 -22.00
CA ASP A 405 23.83 -7.67 -22.67
C ASP A 405 22.35 -7.44 -22.35
N THR A 406 22.07 -6.38 -21.59
CA THR A 406 20.72 -6.07 -21.12
C THR A 406 19.77 -5.61 -22.22
N ASP A 407 20.29 -5.15 -23.36
CA ASP A 407 19.46 -4.68 -24.48
C ASP A 407 18.90 -5.86 -25.31
N TRP A 408 19.54 -7.04 -25.28
CA TRP A 408 19.16 -8.20 -26.11
C TRP A 408 18.72 -9.43 -25.32
N ALA A 409 19.43 -9.80 -24.25
CA ALA A 409 19.05 -10.94 -23.40
C ALA A 409 17.91 -10.57 -22.42
N GLY A 410 17.72 -9.26 -22.17
CA GLY A 410 16.92 -8.76 -21.04
C GLY A 410 17.43 -9.29 -19.70
N THR A 411 16.81 -8.89 -18.59
CA THR A 411 16.94 -9.62 -17.32
C THR A 411 16.10 -10.89 -17.42
N SER A 412 16.56 -11.89 -18.18
CA SER A 412 15.90 -13.19 -18.29
C SER A 412 15.67 -13.76 -16.87
N PRO A 413 14.42 -14.08 -16.46
CA PRO A 413 14.11 -14.61 -15.13
C PRO A 413 14.91 -15.87 -14.78
N GLU A 414 15.28 -16.65 -15.78
CA GLU A 414 16.11 -17.84 -15.67
C GLU A 414 17.49 -17.52 -15.10
N TYR A 415 18.13 -16.45 -15.60
CA TYR A 415 19.46 -16.04 -15.15
C TYR A 415 19.45 -15.45 -13.75
N THR A 416 18.44 -14.64 -13.43
CA THR A 416 18.27 -14.09 -12.07
C THR A 416 17.98 -15.21 -11.06
N THR A 417 17.19 -16.21 -11.43
CA THR A 417 16.95 -17.40 -10.59
C THR A 417 18.25 -18.13 -10.22
N LEU A 418 19.18 -18.29 -11.18
CA LEU A 418 20.47 -18.97 -10.94
C LEU A 418 21.42 -18.14 -10.08
N THR A 419 21.53 -16.83 -10.35
CA THR A 419 22.45 -15.96 -9.62
C THR A 419 21.97 -15.77 -8.18
N GLU A 420 20.69 -15.46 -7.96
CA GLU A 420 20.10 -15.32 -6.62
C GLU A 420 20.14 -16.65 -5.85
N GLY A 421 19.81 -17.76 -6.51
CA GLY A 421 19.79 -19.08 -5.88
C GLY A 421 21.15 -19.60 -5.44
N THR A 422 22.26 -19.08 -5.99
CA THR A 422 23.62 -19.50 -5.67
C THR A 422 24.43 -18.48 -4.86
N GLY A 423 23.84 -17.33 -4.52
CA GLY A 423 24.54 -16.21 -3.88
C GLY A 423 25.50 -15.46 -4.81
N GLY A 424 25.39 -15.67 -6.13
CA GLY A 424 26.09 -14.89 -7.14
C GLY A 424 25.32 -13.62 -7.53
N ALA A 425 25.67 -13.04 -8.68
CA ALA A 425 25.04 -11.81 -9.15
C ALA A 425 24.88 -11.77 -10.67
N PHE A 426 23.83 -11.06 -11.11
CA PHE A 426 23.64 -10.69 -12.50
C PHE A 426 24.22 -9.31 -12.76
N PHE A 427 25.05 -9.20 -13.79
CA PHE A 427 25.64 -7.94 -14.24
C PHE A 427 25.20 -7.65 -15.67
N GLY A 428 24.71 -6.43 -15.89
CA GLY A 428 24.43 -5.94 -17.24
C GLY A 428 25.70 -5.45 -17.92
N TRP A 429 25.92 -5.86 -19.16
CA TRP A 429 26.94 -5.29 -20.02
C TRP A 429 26.31 -4.24 -20.95
N SER A 430 26.91 -3.06 -20.97
CA SER A 430 26.45 -1.91 -21.76
C SER A 430 27.47 -1.42 -22.79
N GLY A 431 28.68 -2.00 -22.77
CA GLY A 431 29.72 -1.75 -23.76
C GLY A 431 31.13 -2.04 -23.24
N PRO A 432 32.16 -1.86 -24.10
CA PRO A 432 33.55 -2.11 -23.74
C PRO A 432 34.00 -1.28 -22.52
N GLY A 433 34.64 -1.95 -21.56
CA GLY A 433 35.17 -1.40 -20.31
C GLY A 433 34.39 -1.84 -19.06
N ASP A 434 33.20 -2.41 -19.21
CA ASP A 434 32.36 -2.83 -18.08
C ASP A 434 32.98 -4.01 -17.32
N PHE A 435 33.67 -4.93 -18.02
CA PHE A 435 34.35 -6.06 -17.36
C PHE A 435 35.47 -5.65 -16.40
N ASN A 436 36.08 -4.47 -16.58
CA ASN A 436 37.06 -3.93 -15.64
C ASN A 436 36.46 -3.56 -14.27
N LEU A 437 35.14 -3.36 -14.20
CA LEU A 437 34.42 -3.09 -12.94
C LEU A 437 33.74 -4.36 -12.42
N ILE A 438 33.20 -5.18 -13.31
CA ILE A 438 32.45 -6.39 -12.95
C ILE A 438 33.38 -7.46 -12.37
N LEU A 439 34.52 -7.73 -13.02
CA LEU A 439 35.38 -8.83 -12.60
C LEU A 439 35.98 -8.64 -11.19
N PRO A 440 36.43 -7.45 -10.76
CA PRO A 440 36.81 -7.22 -9.37
C PRO A 440 35.69 -7.48 -8.36
N LEU A 441 34.43 -7.15 -8.68
CA LEU A 441 33.29 -7.46 -7.80
C LEU A 441 33.05 -8.97 -7.67
N ILE A 442 33.21 -9.70 -8.78
CA ILE A 442 33.14 -11.17 -8.76
C ILE A 442 34.30 -11.75 -7.95
N ALA A 443 35.51 -11.18 -8.06
CA ALA A 443 36.66 -11.59 -7.28
C ALA A 443 36.44 -11.38 -5.76
N GLU A 444 35.83 -10.26 -5.35
CA GLU A 444 35.44 -10.05 -3.95
C GLU A 444 34.37 -11.05 -3.49
N ALA A 445 33.37 -11.33 -4.31
CA ALA A 445 32.37 -12.34 -3.96
C ALA A 445 32.97 -13.77 -3.89
N ALA A 446 34.02 -14.04 -4.66
CA ALA A 446 34.77 -15.29 -4.63
C ALA A 446 35.70 -15.45 -3.40
N ARG A 447 35.95 -14.37 -2.65
CA ARG A 447 36.76 -14.34 -1.41
C ARG A 447 36.15 -15.18 -0.28
N GLY A 448 34.85 -15.46 -0.38
CA GLY A 448 34.09 -16.30 0.52
C GLY A 448 33.37 -15.53 1.63
N GLY A 449 32.88 -16.22 2.66
CA GLY A 449 32.18 -15.59 3.79
C GLY A 449 31.08 -16.47 4.39
N TYR A 450 30.12 -15.84 5.07
CA TYR A 450 29.04 -16.52 5.79
C TYR A 450 27.68 -15.91 5.49
N MET A 451 26.76 -16.74 4.98
CA MET A 451 25.34 -16.43 4.96
C MET A 451 24.76 -16.79 6.32
N VAL A 452 24.34 -15.77 7.06
CA VAL A 452 23.67 -15.91 8.35
C VAL A 452 22.19 -15.61 8.14
N SER A 453 21.35 -16.65 8.19
CA SER A 453 19.91 -16.54 8.01
C SER A 453 19.18 -16.63 9.35
N TRP A 454 18.17 -15.80 9.57
CA TRP A 454 17.30 -15.84 10.75
C TRP A 454 15.85 -15.53 10.37
N THR A 455 14.90 -16.05 11.14
CA THR A 455 13.49 -15.60 11.02
C THR A 455 13.28 -14.38 11.89
N SER A 456 12.85 -13.26 11.30
CA SER A 456 12.57 -12.03 12.06
C SER A 456 11.47 -12.28 13.10
N ALA A 457 11.72 -11.89 14.34
CA ALA A 457 10.73 -11.90 15.42
C ALA A 457 9.52 -10.98 15.14
N ARG A 458 9.63 -10.11 14.14
CA ARG A 458 8.54 -9.24 13.65
C ARG A 458 8.18 -9.66 12.21
N PRO A 459 7.44 -10.76 12.00
CA PRO A 459 7.21 -11.34 10.66
C PRO A 459 6.20 -10.55 9.80
N VAL A 460 6.03 -9.26 10.07
CA VAL A 460 5.10 -8.38 9.36
C VAL A 460 5.88 -7.50 8.40
N ALA A 461 5.58 -7.60 7.11
CA ALA A 461 6.15 -6.73 6.07
C ALA A 461 5.45 -5.37 6.15
N ASN A 462 6.15 -4.36 6.68
CA ASN A 462 5.55 -3.10 7.09
C ASN A 462 6.23 -1.85 6.52
N CYS A 463 7.06 -2.00 5.48
CA CYS A 463 7.87 -0.92 4.91
C CYS A 463 8.72 -0.15 5.94
N GLN A 464 9.08 -0.78 7.06
CA GLN A 464 9.91 -0.14 8.07
C GLN A 464 11.33 -0.65 7.98
N THR A 465 12.28 0.27 7.99
CA THR A 465 13.69 -0.02 8.20
C THR A 465 13.89 -0.63 9.58
N ARG A 466 14.75 -1.65 9.64
CA ARG A 466 15.03 -2.45 10.84
C ARG A 466 16.53 -2.56 11.04
N ASP A 467 16.99 -2.01 12.15
CA ASP A 467 18.38 -2.18 12.58
C ASP A 467 18.61 -3.65 12.97
N VAL A 468 19.67 -4.24 12.42
CA VAL A 468 20.18 -5.56 12.77
C VAL A 468 21.61 -5.41 13.27
N LYS A 469 21.97 -6.26 14.23
CA LYS A 469 23.33 -6.42 14.69
C LYS A 469 23.74 -7.87 14.61
N ILE A 470 24.90 -8.14 14.03
CA ILE A 470 25.50 -9.47 13.99
C ILE A 470 26.81 -9.41 14.75
N ARG A 471 27.06 -10.43 15.56
CA ARG A 471 28.32 -10.63 16.28
C ARG A 471 28.87 -11.99 15.93
N VAL A 472 30.19 -12.05 15.79
CA VAL A 472 30.95 -13.29 15.67
C VAL A 472 31.84 -13.47 16.90
N ASP A 473 31.88 -14.68 17.45
CA ASP A 473 32.75 -15.10 18.55
C ASP A 473 33.55 -16.34 18.13
N CYS A 474 34.87 -16.20 17.98
CA CYS A 474 35.76 -17.30 17.58
C CYS A 474 37.17 -17.11 18.15
N TYR A 475 37.87 -18.20 18.50
CA TYR A 475 39.25 -18.16 19.03
C TYR A 475 39.47 -17.24 20.25
N ASP A 476 38.47 -17.12 21.14
CA ASP A 476 38.44 -16.15 22.25
C ASP A 476 38.52 -14.66 21.82
N LEU A 477 38.36 -14.40 20.52
CA LEU A 477 38.19 -13.09 19.90
C LEU A 477 36.71 -12.88 19.53
N TRP A 478 36.32 -11.63 19.33
CA TRP A 478 34.97 -11.29 18.90
C TRP A 478 34.97 -9.94 18.19
N ASP A 479 34.03 -9.80 17.27
CA ASP A 479 33.69 -8.52 16.66
C ASP A 479 32.19 -8.45 16.36
N GLU A 480 31.65 -7.24 16.24
CA GLU A 480 30.24 -7.00 15.92
C GLU A 480 30.08 -5.88 14.90
N ASP A 481 29.13 -6.07 13.98
CA ASP A 481 28.77 -5.06 12.99
C ASP A 481 27.25 -4.86 12.96
N GLU A 482 26.85 -3.62 12.65
CA GLU A 482 25.47 -3.17 12.60
C GLU A 482 25.09 -2.78 11.18
N GLY A 483 23.94 -3.24 10.73
CA GLY A 483 23.34 -2.85 9.46
C GLY A 483 21.86 -2.58 9.63
N ASP A 484 21.20 -2.27 8.52
CA ASP A 484 19.75 -2.15 8.50
C ASP A 484 19.18 -2.76 7.22
N TYR A 485 17.96 -3.27 7.32
CA TYR A 485 17.22 -3.75 6.17
C TYR A 485 15.81 -3.16 6.16
N LEU A 486 15.28 -2.92 4.97
CA LEU A 486 13.88 -2.54 4.80
C LEU A 486 13.03 -3.81 4.84
N ALA A 487 12.16 -3.96 5.84
CA ALA A 487 11.15 -5.01 5.76
C ALA A 487 10.27 -4.74 4.53
N PRO A 488 9.92 -5.78 3.73
CA PRO A 488 9.11 -5.60 2.54
C PRO A 488 7.82 -4.83 2.83
N CYS A 489 7.26 -4.24 1.79
CA CYS A 489 5.96 -3.60 1.86
C CYS A 489 4.87 -4.65 1.71
N SER A 490 3.88 -4.62 2.60
CA SER A 490 2.64 -5.37 2.40
C SER A 490 1.54 -4.43 1.93
N PRO A 491 0.59 -4.95 1.14
CA PRO A 491 -0.48 -4.12 0.60
C PRO A 491 -1.33 -3.53 1.72
N ALA A 492 -1.60 -2.23 1.63
CA ALA A 492 -2.48 -1.55 2.58
C ALA A 492 -3.88 -1.40 1.98
N ALA A 493 -4.90 -1.87 2.69
CA ALA A 493 -6.29 -1.72 2.27
C ALA A 493 -7.00 -0.64 3.09
N ALA A 494 -7.66 0.29 2.41
CA ALA A 494 -8.46 1.35 3.00
C ALA A 494 -9.89 1.29 2.45
N ILE A 495 -10.87 1.41 3.35
CA ILE A 495 -12.28 1.57 2.96
C ILE A 495 -12.45 2.99 2.42
N ILE A 496 -13.01 3.15 1.22
CA ILE A 496 -13.38 4.46 0.67
C ILE A 496 -14.85 4.73 0.98
N GLU A 497 -15.75 3.86 0.52
CA GLU A 497 -17.17 3.98 0.80
C GLU A 497 -17.89 2.63 0.62
N PRO A 498 -18.98 2.40 1.37
CA PRO A 498 -19.41 3.16 2.54
C PRO A 498 -18.47 2.89 3.73
N GLN A 499 -18.23 3.93 4.54
CA GLN A 499 -17.42 3.84 5.76
C GLN A 499 -18.10 2.95 6.81
N PRO A 500 -17.37 2.44 7.82
CA PRO A 500 -17.97 1.67 8.91
C PRO A 500 -19.00 2.49 9.68
N LEU A 501 -20.11 1.84 10.03
CA LEU A 501 -21.19 2.40 10.87
C LEU A 501 -21.96 3.58 10.26
N THR A 502 -22.01 3.70 8.94
CA THR A 502 -22.78 4.72 8.21
C THR A 502 -24.11 4.18 7.67
N TRP A 503 -24.96 5.08 7.20
CA TRP A 503 -26.24 4.79 6.54
C TRP A 503 -26.20 5.17 5.06
N THR A 504 -26.81 4.34 4.21
CA THR A 504 -27.03 4.66 2.79
C THR A 504 -28.51 4.64 2.44
N SER A 505 -28.95 5.60 1.62
CA SER A 505 -30.25 5.59 0.95
C SER A 505 -30.18 5.08 -0.50
N ASP A 506 -28.99 4.76 -1.00
CA ASP A 506 -28.82 4.18 -2.33
C ASP A 506 -29.15 2.66 -2.28
N PRO A 507 -30.22 2.21 -2.96
CA PRO A 507 -30.57 0.78 -3.02
C PRO A 507 -29.48 -0.09 -3.66
N LEU A 508 -28.56 0.50 -4.43
CA LEU A 508 -27.47 -0.17 -5.13
C LEU A 508 -26.08 0.32 -4.67
N GLN A 509 -25.97 0.80 -3.43
CA GLN A 509 -24.72 1.32 -2.86
C GLN A 509 -23.50 0.43 -3.20
N PRO A 510 -22.55 0.93 -4.00
CA PRO A 510 -21.31 0.20 -4.28
C PRO A 510 -20.42 0.17 -3.04
N ILE A 511 -19.55 -0.85 -2.96
CA ILE A 511 -18.51 -0.93 -1.94
C ILE A 511 -17.15 -0.72 -2.63
N ILE A 512 -16.45 0.33 -2.23
CA ILE A 512 -15.20 0.78 -2.82
C ILE A 512 -14.10 0.73 -1.78
N MET A 513 -12.99 0.09 -2.14
CA MET A 513 -11.76 0.08 -1.38
C MET A 513 -10.61 0.61 -2.23
N SER A 514 -9.63 1.22 -1.59
CA SER A 514 -8.34 1.51 -2.21
C SER A 514 -7.28 0.62 -1.60
N PHE A 515 -6.46 0.04 -2.46
CA PHE A 515 -5.25 -0.65 -2.08
C PHE A 515 -4.07 0.28 -2.34
N ASN A 516 -3.70 1.05 -1.31
CA ASN A 516 -2.56 1.97 -1.42
C ASN A 516 -1.26 1.16 -1.26
N GLU A 517 -0.43 1.15 -2.30
CA GLU A 517 0.98 0.77 -2.21
C GLU A 517 1.88 1.84 -2.83
N VAL A 518 3.17 1.77 -2.47
CA VAL A 518 4.23 2.67 -2.97
C VAL A 518 4.79 2.18 -4.31
N GLU A 519 4.60 0.90 -4.68
CA GLU A 519 5.00 0.33 -5.99
C GLU A 519 4.04 -0.80 -6.42
N ASP A 520 3.77 -0.88 -7.73
CA ASP A 520 2.77 -1.75 -8.41
C ASP A 520 2.99 -3.26 -8.21
N SER A 521 2.57 -3.82 -7.07
CA SER A 521 2.86 -5.23 -6.76
C SER A 521 1.66 -6.11 -6.38
N ILE A 522 0.41 -5.63 -6.46
CA ILE A 522 -0.75 -6.45 -6.09
C ILE A 522 -0.99 -7.59 -7.09
N ASN A 523 -1.05 -8.81 -6.56
CA ASN A 523 -1.49 -9.98 -7.32
C ASN A 523 -3.02 -10.00 -7.39
N GLU A 524 -3.60 -9.56 -8.51
CA GLU A 524 -5.05 -9.47 -8.72
C GLU A 524 -5.78 -10.81 -8.47
N ASN A 525 -5.14 -11.94 -8.76
CA ASN A 525 -5.73 -13.27 -8.56
C ASN A 525 -5.83 -13.67 -7.08
N SER A 526 -5.15 -12.94 -6.18
CA SER A 526 -5.18 -13.18 -4.75
C SER A 526 -6.37 -12.54 -4.03
N ILE A 527 -7.05 -11.58 -4.69
CA ILE A 527 -8.13 -10.79 -4.10
C ILE A 527 -9.34 -11.68 -3.80
N GLN A 528 -9.70 -11.79 -2.53
CA GLN A 528 -10.92 -12.43 -2.07
C GLN A 528 -11.70 -11.44 -1.21
N PHE A 529 -12.89 -11.06 -1.70
CA PHE A 529 -13.78 -10.10 -1.05
C PHE A 529 -15.10 -10.80 -0.72
N MET A 530 -15.67 -10.56 0.45
CA MET A 530 -16.90 -11.20 0.89
C MET A 530 -17.94 -10.13 1.26
N VAL A 531 -19.16 -10.28 0.74
CA VAL A 531 -20.30 -9.40 1.04
C VAL A 531 -21.49 -10.28 1.38
N GLU A 532 -22.15 -10.04 2.52
CA GLU A 532 -23.30 -10.83 3.01
C GLU A 532 -23.03 -12.34 3.07
N GLY A 533 -21.79 -12.73 3.38
CA GLY A 533 -21.34 -14.13 3.44
C GLY A 533 -21.08 -14.80 2.08
N MET A 534 -21.23 -14.07 0.97
CA MET A 534 -20.90 -14.53 -0.39
C MET A 534 -19.49 -14.07 -0.76
N MET A 535 -18.65 -15.00 -1.23
CA MET A 535 -17.27 -14.73 -1.64
C MET A 535 -17.20 -14.35 -3.13
N TYR A 536 -16.42 -13.31 -3.42
CA TYR A 536 -16.14 -12.74 -4.73
C TYR A 536 -14.62 -12.69 -4.96
N ASN A 537 -14.23 -12.74 -6.23
CA ASN A 537 -12.87 -12.63 -6.73
C ASN A 537 -12.86 -11.83 -8.04
N THR A 538 -11.70 -11.55 -8.61
CA THR A 538 -11.56 -10.75 -9.86
C THR A 538 -12.17 -11.40 -11.11
N PHE A 539 -12.60 -12.66 -11.05
CA PHE A 539 -13.38 -13.30 -12.13
C PHE A 539 -14.89 -13.10 -11.95
N SER A 540 -15.33 -12.56 -10.81
CA SER A 540 -16.74 -12.32 -10.52
C SER A 540 -17.17 -11.01 -11.20
N PRO A 541 -18.25 -10.98 -11.99
CA PRO A 541 -18.66 -9.78 -12.72
C PRO A 541 -19.08 -8.61 -11.81
N GLN A 542 -19.34 -8.89 -10.53
CA GLN A 542 -19.65 -7.90 -9.49
C GLN A 542 -18.41 -7.21 -8.92
N LEU A 543 -17.22 -7.78 -9.08
CA LEU A 543 -16.00 -7.28 -8.46
C LEU A 543 -15.02 -6.83 -9.54
N ASP A 544 -14.78 -5.53 -9.60
CA ASP A 544 -13.88 -4.90 -10.56
C ASP A 544 -12.68 -4.32 -9.82
N TYR A 545 -11.47 -4.65 -10.26
CA TYR A 545 -10.25 -4.07 -9.75
C TYR A 545 -9.57 -3.29 -10.87
N THR A 546 -9.47 -1.97 -10.69
CA THR A 546 -8.67 -1.09 -11.55
C THR A 546 -7.73 -0.36 -10.63
N ASP A 547 -6.45 -0.73 -10.66
CA ASP A 547 -5.43 -0.21 -9.76
C ASP A 547 -5.53 1.32 -9.53
N PRO A 548 -5.54 1.80 -8.27
CA PRO A 548 -5.48 1.08 -6.98
C PRO A 548 -6.86 0.77 -6.37
N ILE A 549 -7.94 0.79 -7.15
CA ILE A 549 -9.32 0.79 -6.67
C ILE A 549 -9.99 -0.56 -6.90
N LEU A 550 -10.51 -1.14 -5.82
CA LEU A 550 -11.44 -2.27 -5.86
C LEU A 550 -12.87 -1.75 -5.72
N THR A 551 -13.73 -2.10 -6.66
CA THR A 551 -15.16 -1.75 -6.66
C THR A 551 -16.01 -3.01 -6.70
N TRP A 552 -16.87 -3.18 -5.72
CA TRP A 552 -17.94 -4.18 -5.72
C TRP A 552 -19.26 -3.50 -6.07
N THR A 553 -19.95 -4.03 -7.07
CA THR A 553 -21.28 -3.60 -7.50
C THR A 553 -22.24 -4.79 -7.55
N HIS A 554 -23.52 -4.52 -7.34
CA HIS A 554 -24.56 -5.54 -7.40
C HIS A 554 -25.80 -5.06 -8.14
N THR A 555 -26.66 -5.99 -8.52
CA THR A 555 -27.83 -5.70 -9.37
C THR A 555 -29.15 -5.73 -8.62
N ASP A 556 -29.19 -6.33 -7.44
CA ASP A 556 -30.42 -6.60 -6.70
C ASP A 556 -30.54 -5.63 -5.53
N SER A 557 -31.46 -4.66 -5.59
CA SER A 557 -31.65 -3.66 -4.52
C SER A 557 -31.55 -4.26 -3.10
N PHE A 558 -30.80 -3.57 -2.24
CA PHE A 558 -30.85 -3.82 -0.80
C PHE A 558 -32.26 -3.58 -0.24
N THR A 559 -32.48 -4.04 0.99
CA THR A 559 -33.75 -3.90 1.72
C THR A 559 -33.62 -2.89 2.86
N ASN A 560 -34.71 -2.18 3.18
CA ASN A 560 -34.71 -1.25 4.31
C ASN A 560 -34.36 -1.96 5.62
N ARG A 561 -33.55 -1.33 6.48
CA ARG A 561 -32.96 -1.88 7.73
C ARG A 561 -31.99 -3.04 7.52
N GLN A 562 -31.54 -3.30 6.31
CA GLN A 562 -30.50 -4.30 6.09
C GLN A 562 -29.19 -3.77 6.68
N GLN A 563 -28.54 -4.62 7.49
CA GLN A 563 -27.13 -4.47 7.80
C GLN A 563 -26.37 -5.23 6.72
N VAL A 564 -25.46 -4.56 6.02
CA VAL A 564 -24.63 -5.16 4.97
C VAL A 564 -23.24 -5.39 5.53
N ASP A 565 -22.85 -6.66 5.69
CA ASP A 565 -21.53 -7.07 6.18
C ASP A 565 -20.55 -7.23 5.01
N ALA A 566 -19.40 -6.55 5.08
CA ALA A 566 -18.34 -6.59 4.09
C ALA A 566 -17.00 -7.02 4.73
N GLU A 567 -16.25 -7.85 4.01
CA GLU A 567 -14.95 -8.37 4.46
C GLU A 567 -13.95 -8.50 3.31
N LEU A 568 -12.78 -7.87 3.44
CA LEU A 568 -11.60 -8.22 2.66
C LEU A 568 -10.94 -9.46 3.29
N VAL A 569 -11.18 -10.63 2.70
CA VAL A 569 -10.73 -11.93 3.22
C VAL A 569 -9.25 -12.15 2.93
N ARG A 570 -8.81 -11.81 1.72
CA ARG A 570 -7.43 -12.00 1.27
C ARG A 570 -7.03 -10.96 0.24
N LEU A 571 -5.80 -10.49 0.36
CA LEU A 571 -5.07 -9.66 -0.56
C LEU A 571 -3.60 -10.08 -0.46
N MET A 572 -2.86 -10.12 -1.57
CA MET A 572 -1.43 -10.40 -1.59
C MET A 572 -0.74 -9.59 -2.68
N ASP A 573 0.54 -9.30 -2.47
CA ASP A 573 1.44 -8.90 -3.53
C ASP A 573 1.94 -10.12 -4.37
N TYR A 574 2.78 -9.88 -5.37
CA TYR A 574 3.39 -10.95 -6.19
C TYR A 574 4.41 -11.78 -5.42
N GLN A 575 4.99 -11.25 -4.34
CA GLN A 575 5.89 -11.94 -3.42
C GLN A 575 5.14 -12.83 -2.42
N GLY A 576 3.80 -12.72 -2.35
CA GLY A 576 2.94 -13.53 -1.49
C GLY A 576 2.74 -12.98 -0.08
N ASN A 577 3.15 -11.73 0.19
CA ASN A 577 2.95 -11.07 1.47
C ASN A 577 1.46 -10.74 1.68
N LEU A 578 0.96 -10.98 2.89
CA LEU A 578 -0.41 -10.60 3.30
C LEU A 578 -0.46 -9.14 3.74
N PRO A 579 -1.62 -8.46 3.65
CA PRO A 579 -1.77 -7.08 4.10
C PRO A 579 -1.33 -6.87 5.55
N TYR A 580 -0.73 -5.71 5.81
CA TYR A 580 -0.19 -5.33 7.13
C TYR A 580 -1.23 -5.45 8.27
N SER A 581 -2.50 -5.23 7.96
CA SER A 581 -3.63 -5.52 8.84
C SER A 581 -4.38 -6.75 8.35
N GLY A 582 -4.80 -7.61 9.29
CA GLY A 582 -5.66 -8.77 9.01
C GLY A 582 -6.97 -8.41 8.29
N PRO A 583 -7.85 -9.39 8.02
CA PRO A 583 -9.01 -9.17 7.17
C PRO A 583 -9.82 -7.96 7.63
N VAL A 584 -10.02 -7.01 6.72
CA VAL A 584 -10.75 -5.77 6.99
C VAL A 584 -12.22 -6.11 6.99
N ARG A 585 -12.88 -6.00 8.15
CA ARG A 585 -14.30 -6.35 8.34
C ARG A 585 -15.07 -5.13 8.83
N TRP A 586 -16.16 -4.80 8.16
CA TRP A 586 -17.05 -3.72 8.57
C TRP A 586 -18.48 -3.96 8.10
N HIS A 587 -19.37 -3.10 8.54
CA HIS A 587 -20.75 -3.06 8.08
C HIS A 587 -21.26 -1.63 7.99
N PHE A 588 -22.29 -1.47 7.19
CA PHE A 588 -23.11 -0.27 7.05
C PHE A 588 -24.59 -0.66 7.03
N TRP A 589 -25.48 0.32 7.15
CA TRP A 589 -26.92 0.09 7.15
C TRP A 589 -27.62 0.78 5.99
N VAL A 590 -28.78 0.25 5.64
CA VAL A 590 -29.59 0.70 4.51
C VAL A 590 -30.89 1.33 5.02
N ASP A 591 -31.16 2.56 4.60
CA ASP A 591 -32.38 3.32 4.88
C ASP A 591 -33.06 3.79 3.59
N LEU A 592 -34.17 3.14 3.23
CA LEU A 592 -34.93 3.44 2.02
C LEU A 592 -36.29 4.06 2.33
N LEU A 593 -36.53 4.49 3.57
CA LEU A 593 -37.82 5.03 3.98
C LEU A 593 -37.69 6.52 4.30
N PRO A 594 -38.72 7.31 3.97
CA PRO A 594 -38.72 8.71 4.33
C PRO A 594 -39.06 8.91 5.83
N PRO A 595 -38.77 10.11 6.36
CA PRO A 595 -39.19 10.52 7.69
C PRO A 595 -40.70 10.40 7.90
N ARG A 596 -41.11 10.38 9.17
CA ARG A 596 -42.51 10.27 9.60
C ARG A 596 -42.97 11.50 10.35
N ILE A 597 -44.28 11.77 10.26
CA ILE A 597 -44.96 12.85 10.99
C ILE A 597 -46.06 12.31 11.92
N SER A 598 -46.20 12.89 13.11
CA SER A 598 -47.29 12.63 14.05
C SER A 598 -47.50 13.81 15.02
N ASN A 599 -48.42 13.66 15.97
CA ASN A 599 -48.69 14.65 17.02
C ASN A 599 -49.01 16.05 16.48
N GLN A 600 -49.68 16.14 15.35
CA GLN A 600 -50.18 17.40 14.82
C GLN A 600 -51.18 18.00 15.83
N ASN A 601 -50.92 19.22 16.25
CA ASN A 601 -51.75 20.03 17.12
C ASN A 601 -51.75 21.47 16.57
N PRO A 602 -52.90 22.07 16.26
CA PRO A 602 -54.21 21.46 16.20
C PRO A 602 -54.25 20.26 15.22
N TYR A 603 -55.12 19.29 15.52
CA TYR A 603 -55.32 18.10 14.70
C TYR A 603 -55.88 18.46 13.31
N PRO A 604 -55.65 17.63 12.28
CA PRO A 604 -56.25 17.84 10.95
C PRO A 604 -57.78 17.95 11.02
N GLY A 605 -58.32 19.11 10.67
CA GLY A 605 -59.74 19.44 10.70
C GLY A 605 -60.28 19.85 12.07
N GLU A 606 -59.42 20.11 13.06
CA GLU A 606 -59.85 20.57 14.38
C GLU A 606 -60.50 21.96 14.32
N ILE A 607 -61.49 22.17 15.19
CA ILE A 607 -62.12 23.47 15.44
C ILE A 607 -61.48 24.05 16.70
N VAL A 608 -60.88 25.23 16.58
CA VAL A 608 -60.07 25.86 17.63
C VAL A 608 -60.65 27.23 17.98
N LEU A 609 -60.94 27.47 19.25
CA LEU A 609 -61.47 28.76 19.75
C LEU A 609 -60.39 29.75 20.19
N ASP A 610 -59.14 29.30 20.24
CA ASP A 610 -58.00 30.16 20.56
C ASP A 610 -57.48 30.81 19.27
N HIS A 611 -57.38 32.14 19.25
CA HIS A 611 -56.96 32.91 18.08
C HIS A 611 -55.43 32.98 17.95
N GLN A 612 -54.70 32.43 18.92
CA GLN A 612 -53.24 32.29 18.89
C GLN A 612 -52.82 30.88 19.31
N PRO A 613 -53.39 29.81 18.73
CA PRO A 613 -53.12 28.46 19.19
C PRO A 613 -51.68 28.07 18.86
N GLN A 614 -51.02 27.39 19.79
CA GLN A 614 -49.68 26.84 19.54
C GLN A 614 -49.77 25.69 18.52
N ILE A 615 -49.02 25.82 17.43
CA ILE A 615 -48.99 24.84 16.34
C ILE A 615 -47.79 23.92 16.55
N CYS A 616 -48.04 22.64 16.82
CA CYS A 616 -47.02 21.63 17.04
C CYS A 616 -47.18 20.42 16.11
N PHE A 617 -46.07 19.78 15.78
CA PHE A 617 -46.02 18.49 15.09
C PHE A 617 -44.67 17.81 15.35
N LYS A 618 -44.64 16.48 15.34
CA LYS A 618 -43.42 15.70 15.55
C LYS A 618 -42.95 15.08 14.24
N LEU A 619 -41.72 15.37 13.85
CA LEU A 619 -40.97 14.69 12.79
C LEU A 619 -39.90 13.80 13.40
N TRP A 620 -39.72 12.61 12.85
CA TRP A 620 -38.60 11.73 13.17
C TRP A 620 -38.36 10.75 12.04
N ASP A 621 -37.15 10.25 11.99
CA ASP A 621 -36.78 9.11 11.17
C ASP A 621 -36.27 7.98 12.10
N GLU A 622 -36.51 6.71 11.76
CA GLU A 622 -36.17 5.56 12.61
C GLU A 622 -34.75 5.00 12.32
N GLU A 623 -34.11 5.42 11.23
CA GLU A 623 -32.91 4.83 10.67
C GLU A 623 -31.79 5.88 10.52
N SER A 624 -31.63 6.51 9.35
CA SER A 624 -30.56 7.48 9.08
C SER A 624 -30.73 8.79 9.88
N GLY A 625 -31.92 9.02 10.44
CA GLY A 625 -32.21 10.17 11.27
C GLY A 625 -32.78 11.34 10.45
N LEU A 626 -33.33 12.33 11.14
CA LEU A 626 -33.97 13.48 10.50
C LEU A 626 -32.95 14.61 10.31
N ASP A 627 -32.85 15.19 9.10
CA ASP A 627 -32.15 16.46 8.90
C ASP A 627 -32.96 17.60 9.50
N ILE A 628 -32.74 17.84 10.80
CA ILE A 628 -33.47 18.85 11.58
C ILE A 628 -33.19 20.28 11.11
N ASP A 629 -31.99 20.54 10.59
CA ASP A 629 -31.56 21.84 10.11
C ASP A 629 -32.21 22.14 8.73
N GLY A 630 -32.49 21.08 7.97
CA GLY A 630 -33.17 21.12 6.70
C GLY A 630 -34.69 21.37 6.77
N VAL A 631 -35.34 21.11 7.92
CA VAL A 631 -36.80 21.19 8.03
C VAL A 631 -37.33 22.60 7.76
N LEU A 632 -38.26 22.69 6.82
CA LEU A 632 -38.94 23.92 6.44
C LEU A 632 -40.45 23.67 6.41
N PHE A 633 -41.23 24.55 7.05
CA PHE A 633 -42.69 24.48 7.01
C PHE A 633 -43.29 25.87 6.82
N ALA A 634 -44.53 25.94 6.36
CA ALA A 634 -45.23 27.18 6.11
C ALA A 634 -46.62 27.17 6.72
N ILE A 635 -47.03 28.32 7.20
CA ILE A 635 -48.38 28.62 7.67
C ILE A 635 -49.06 29.46 6.59
N ASP A 636 -50.23 28.99 6.14
CA ASP A 636 -51.00 29.55 5.03
C ASP A 636 -52.45 29.76 5.50
N CYS A 637 -52.82 31.01 5.76
CA CYS A 637 -54.20 31.43 6.04
C CYS A 637 -54.70 32.34 4.90
N ARG A 638 -55.65 31.85 4.08
CA ARG A 638 -56.06 32.51 2.81
C ARG A 638 -57.41 33.20 2.82
N GLN A 639 -58.11 33.28 3.94
CA GLN A 639 -59.37 34.02 3.93
C GLN A 639 -59.07 35.51 3.73
N SER A 640 -59.58 36.04 2.61
CA SER A 640 -59.31 37.38 2.12
C SER A 640 -60.18 38.36 2.89
N HIS A 641 -59.70 38.82 4.04
CA HIS A 641 -60.30 39.97 4.70
C HIS A 641 -59.80 41.23 4.00
N ASP A 642 -60.70 42.13 3.61
CA ASP A 642 -60.41 43.29 2.75
C ASP A 642 -59.33 44.25 3.33
N ASN A 643 -58.97 44.09 4.62
CA ASN A 643 -58.04 44.93 5.36
C ASN A 643 -56.77 44.24 5.87
N PHE A 644 -56.56 42.93 5.64
CA PHE A 644 -55.37 42.22 6.12
C PHE A 644 -54.80 41.31 5.02
N PRO A 645 -53.49 41.40 4.68
CA PRO A 645 -52.89 40.47 3.73
C PRO A 645 -52.92 39.05 4.32
N PRO A 646 -53.20 38.01 3.52
CA PRO A 646 -53.19 36.63 4.00
C PRO A 646 -51.85 36.30 4.65
N ILE A 647 -51.89 35.68 5.83
CA ILE A 647 -50.68 35.26 6.54
C ILE A 647 -50.07 34.10 5.74
N LEU A 648 -48.94 34.38 5.10
CA LEU A 648 -48.07 33.39 4.49
C LEU A 648 -46.69 33.52 5.11
N VAL A 649 -46.38 32.66 6.07
CA VAL A 649 -45.11 32.66 6.79
C VAL A 649 -44.41 31.34 6.55
N THR A 650 -43.15 31.42 6.12
CA THR A 650 -42.26 30.27 6.04
C THR A 650 -41.38 30.27 7.29
N LEU A 651 -41.35 29.13 7.96
CA LEU A 651 -40.71 28.91 9.25
C LEU A 651 -39.70 27.76 9.16
N ASP A 652 -38.60 27.94 9.88
CA ASP A 652 -37.58 26.93 10.15
C ASP A 652 -37.33 26.86 11.67
N GLN A 653 -36.40 26.01 12.10
CA GLN A 653 -36.06 25.87 13.53
C GLN A 653 -35.51 27.14 14.20
N ASN A 654 -35.01 28.12 13.43
CA ASN A 654 -34.43 29.36 13.93
C ASN A 654 -35.42 30.52 13.93
N SER A 655 -36.62 30.29 13.39
CA SER A 655 -37.65 31.31 13.26
C SER A 655 -38.21 31.69 14.64
N PRO A 656 -38.55 32.97 14.87
CA PRO A 656 -39.09 33.40 16.16
C PRO A 656 -40.36 32.63 16.53
N GLY A 657 -40.52 32.30 17.82
CA GLY A 657 -41.64 31.52 18.31
C GLY A 657 -41.56 30.01 18.01
N VAL A 658 -40.61 29.55 17.20
CA VAL A 658 -40.37 28.11 16.97
C VAL A 658 -39.49 27.55 18.08
N THR A 659 -39.89 26.39 18.60
CA THR A 659 -39.13 25.58 19.54
C THR A 659 -39.05 24.15 19.02
N VAL A 660 -37.86 23.56 19.10
CA VAL A 660 -37.61 22.20 18.62
C VAL A 660 -37.03 21.36 19.76
N ASN A 661 -37.68 20.23 20.08
CA ASN A 661 -37.22 19.32 21.12
C ASN A 661 -37.47 17.85 20.73
N GLY A 662 -36.40 17.10 20.44
CA GLY A 662 -36.47 15.68 20.09
C GLY A 662 -37.38 15.40 18.88
N GLY A 663 -37.30 16.25 17.86
CA GLY A 663 -38.13 16.19 16.65
C GLY A 663 -39.54 16.78 16.79
N LEU A 664 -39.95 17.26 17.98
CA LEU A 664 -41.18 18.02 18.15
C LEU A 664 -40.94 19.49 17.79
N PHE A 665 -41.52 19.94 16.69
CA PHE A 665 -41.56 21.33 16.26
C PHE A 665 -42.83 21.97 16.82
N CYS A 666 -42.69 23.12 17.48
CA CYS A 666 -43.80 23.88 18.02
C CYS A 666 -43.59 25.37 17.75
N TRP A 667 -44.55 26.01 17.10
CA TRP A 667 -44.57 27.44 16.83
C TRP A 667 -45.67 28.14 17.63
N ASP A 668 -45.29 29.21 18.33
CA ASP A 668 -46.20 30.07 19.06
C ASP A 668 -46.41 31.40 18.28
N PRO A 669 -47.58 31.61 17.67
CA PRO A 669 -47.86 32.81 16.87
C PRO A 669 -47.83 34.11 17.70
N SER A 670 -48.07 34.04 19.02
CA SER A 670 -48.12 35.22 19.89
C SER A 670 -46.77 35.93 20.04
N VAL A 671 -45.66 35.22 19.83
CA VAL A 671 -44.30 35.76 19.95
C VAL A 671 -44.03 36.86 18.91
N GLU A 672 -44.57 36.70 17.71
CA GLU A 672 -44.48 37.70 16.64
C GLU A 672 -45.74 38.57 16.53
N GLY A 673 -46.72 38.33 17.41
CA GLY A 673 -48.00 39.07 17.43
C GLY A 673 -48.95 38.68 16.30
N TYR A 674 -48.84 37.45 15.77
CA TYR A 674 -49.83 36.92 14.84
C TYR A 674 -51.08 36.50 15.60
N THR A 675 -52.24 36.89 15.09
CA THR A 675 -53.56 36.51 15.60
C THR A 675 -54.41 36.10 14.41
N PHE A 676 -55.01 34.92 14.48
CA PHE A 676 -55.97 34.43 13.50
C PHE A 676 -57.36 34.96 13.80
N TRP A 677 -58.20 35.07 12.78
CA TRP A 677 -59.51 35.69 12.87
C TRP A 677 -60.61 34.64 12.83
N ASP A 678 -61.80 35.03 13.23
CA ASP A 678 -62.97 34.19 13.10
C ASP A 678 -63.20 33.83 11.64
N ARG A 679 -63.66 32.60 11.46
CA ARG A 679 -63.86 31.94 10.17
C ARG A 679 -62.55 31.65 9.41
N ASP A 680 -61.36 31.89 9.97
CA ASP A 680 -60.10 31.54 9.32
C ASP A 680 -59.93 30.03 9.13
N THR A 681 -59.32 29.68 7.99
CA THR A 681 -58.79 28.33 7.76
C THR A 681 -57.28 28.40 7.68
N VAL A 682 -56.62 27.91 8.72
CA VAL A 682 -55.16 27.93 8.84
C VAL A 682 -54.62 26.58 8.40
N CYS A 683 -53.79 26.60 7.36
CA CYS A 683 -53.14 25.39 6.84
C CYS A 683 -51.65 25.40 7.14
N ILE A 684 -51.14 24.31 7.68
CA ILE A 684 -49.72 24.05 7.87
C ILE A 684 -49.25 23.16 6.72
N THR A 685 -48.17 23.53 6.05
CA THR A 685 -47.54 22.75 4.99
C THR A 685 -46.06 22.55 5.29
N ILE A 686 -45.60 21.30 5.45
CA ILE A 686 -44.18 20.95 5.50
C ILE A 686 -43.64 21.08 4.08
N LEU A 687 -42.77 22.07 3.86
CA LEU A 687 -42.18 22.37 2.55
C LEU A 687 -40.98 21.49 2.25
N ARG A 688 -40.22 21.12 3.29
CA ARG A 688 -39.07 20.22 3.20
C ARG A 688 -38.89 19.49 4.53
N ALA A 689 -38.80 18.17 4.47
CA ALA A 689 -38.40 17.33 5.59
C ALA A 689 -37.81 16.05 5.00
N GLU A 690 -36.54 15.82 5.27
CA GLU A 690 -35.71 14.78 4.67
C GLU A 690 -35.01 14.00 5.78
N ASP A 691 -34.66 12.75 5.50
CA ASP A 691 -33.77 11.99 6.38
C ASP A 691 -32.31 12.45 6.20
N SER A 692 -31.34 11.75 6.80
CA SER A 692 -29.95 12.19 6.84
C SER A 692 -28.96 11.03 6.58
N PRO A 693 -29.03 10.38 5.40
CA PRO A 693 -28.09 9.33 5.04
C PRO A 693 -26.68 9.90 4.80
N ASP A 694 -25.65 9.09 5.06
CA ASP A 694 -24.25 9.45 4.74
C ASP A 694 -23.96 9.31 3.24
N TYR A 695 -24.69 8.41 2.56
CA TYR A 695 -24.55 8.11 1.13
C TYR A 695 -25.90 8.00 0.45
N GLY A 696 -25.97 8.41 -0.83
CA GLY A 696 -27.21 8.46 -1.60
C GLY A 696 -27.96 9.78 -1.42
N GLU A 697 -29.07 9.93 -2.14
CA GLU A 697 -29.95 11.10 -2.02
C GLU A 697 -30.92 10.90 -0.84
N PRO A 698 -31.14 11.90 0.02
CA PRO A 698 -32.09 11.80 1.12
C PRO A 698 -33.53 11.45 0.67
N ASN A 699 -34.22 10.65 1.48
CA ASN A 699 -35.63 10.33 1.31
C ASN A 699 -36.51 11.47 1.85
N GLU A 700 -37.34 12.06 0.98
CA GLU A 700 -38.23 13.17 1.37
C GLU A 700 -39.59 12.70 1.93
N LEU A 701 -40.13 13.41 2.92
CA LEU A 701 -41.48 13.18 3.46
C LEU A 701 -42.52 13.27 2.32
N PRO A 702 -43.41 12.28 2.13
CA PRO A 702 -44.36 12.29 1.00
C PRO A 702 -45.37 13.45 1.04
N ASP A 703 -45.65 14.06 -0.12
CA ASP A 703 -46.60 15.17 -0.31
C ASP A 703 -47.96 14.99 0.40
N SER A 704 -48.47 13.75 0.44
CA SER A 704 -49.77 13.43 1.02
C SER A 704 -49.85 13.65 2.54
N LEU A 705 -48.70 13.71 3.23
CA LEU A 705 -48.59 13.91 4.68
C LEU A 705 -48.05 15.29 5.04
N GLN A 706 -47.67 16.10 4.05
CA GLN A 706 -47.05 17.40 4.27
C GLN A 706 -48.05 18.49 4.66
N ARG A 707 -49.36 18.36 4.40
CA ARG A 707 -50.33 19.44 4.64
C ARG A 707 -51.51 19.01 5.51
N TRP A 708 -51.84 19.83 6.50
CA TRP A 708 -53.11 19.76 7.23
C TRP A 708 -53.61 21.16 7.57
N CYS A 709 -54.90 21.28 7.90
CA CYS A 709 -55.50 22.56 8.26
C CYS A 709 -56.40 22.41 9.49
N PHE A 710 -56.61 23.49 10.22
CA PHE A 710 -57.63 23.64 11.25
C PHE A 710 -58.46 24.88 10.99
N TYR A 711 -59.58 25.02 11.69
CA TYR A 711 -60.56 26.09 11.49
C TYR A 711 -60.84 26.80 12.80
N ILE A 712 -60.91 28.13 12.75
CA ILE A 712 -61.39 28.95 13.86
C ILE A 712 -62.83 29.33 13.53
N PRO A 713 -63.81 28.87 14.32
CA PRO A 713 -65.20 29.23 14.12
C PRO A 713 -65.47 30.64 14.63
N ASP A 714 -66.53 31.23 14.10
CA ASP A 714 -67.23 32.36 14.69
C ASP A 714 -67.70 32.02 16.12
N ASP A 715 -67.38 32.88 17.09
CA ASP A 715 -67.55 32.62 18.52
C ASP A 715 -68.91 33.06 19.12
N ASP A 716 -69.66 33.97 18.48
CA ASP A 716 -71.07 34.30 18.79
C ASP A 716 -72.00 34.39 17.56
N THR A 717 -72.48 33.22 17.14
CA THR A 717 -73.49 33.12 16.06
C THR A 717 -74.93 33.53 16.44
N ILE A 718 -75.18 34.03 17.66
CA ILE A 718 -76.54 34.31 18.17
C ILE A 718 -76.82 35.81 18.08
N CYS A 719 -77.87 36.18 17.35
CA CYS A 719 -78.33 37.56 17.33
C CYS A 719 -79.10 37.97 18.61
N PRO A 720 -79.25 39.28 18.89
CA PRO A 720 -79.90 39.77 20.11
C PRO A 720 -81.37 39.39 20.24
N GLU A 721 -81.76 39.00 21.46
CA GLU A 721 -83.15 38.74 21.82
C GLU A 721 -83.86 40.04 22.20
N MET A 722 -84.97 40.34 21.51
CA MET A 722 -85.80 41.53 21.73
C MET A 722 -87.14 41.15 22.37
N SER A 723 -87.48 41.75 23.50
CA SER A 723 -88.68 41.44 24.29
C SER A 723 -89.27 42.69 24.99
N GLU A 724 -90.41 42.53 25.66
CA GLU A 724 -91.08 43.61 26.43
C GLU A 724 -91.34 44.91 25.63
N LEU A 725 -91.81 44.76 24.39
CA LEU A 725 -92.08 45.90 23.50
C LEU A 725 -93.14 46.84 24.12
N GLN A 726 -92.89 48.15 24.08
CA GLN A 726 -93.79 49.18 24.61
C GLN A 726 -93.80 50.41 23.69
N PRO A 727 -94.95 50.92 23.25
CA PRO A 727 -96.28 50.33 23.38
C PRO A 727 -96.38 49.00 22.62
N ASP A 728 -97.14 48.05 23.19
CA ASP A 728 -97.55 46.80 22.54
C ASP A 728 -98.99 46.89 22.00
N SER A 729 -99.49 45.81 21.41
CA SER A 729 -100.87 45.71 20.89
C SER A 729 -101.98 45.88 21.95
N THR A 730 -101.65 45.83 23.24
CA THR A 730 -102.60 46.06 24.35
C THR A 730 -102.58 47.49 24.89
N SER A 731 -101.64 48.30 24.42
CA SER A 731 -101.41 49.66 24.90
C SER A 731 -102.50 50.61 24.41
N ILE A 732 -103.08 51.40 25.32
CA ILE A 732 -104.06 52.43 24.98
C ILE A 732 -103.31 53.68 24.55
N ASN A 733 -103.21 53.89 23.23
CA ASN A 733 -102.49 55.03 22.67
C ASN A 733 -103.45 56.20 22.40
N ALA A 734 -103.10 57.40 22.87
CA ALA A 734 -103.88 58.61 22.62
C ALA A 734 -103.67 59.11 21.18
N PRO A 735 -104.74 59.41 20.41
CA PRO A 735 -104.59 59.88 19.04
C PRO A 735 -103.88 61.24 18.99
N ASN A 736 -103.11 61.46 17.92
CA ASN A 736 -102.30 62.65 17.63
C ASN A 736 -101.28 63.03 18.72
N SER A 737 -100.92 62.10 19.60
CA SER A 737 -99.90 62.31 20.65
C SER A 737 -98.60 61.60 20.28
N PRO A 738 -97.46 62.31 20.20
CA PRO A 738 -96.17 61.67 19.97
C PRO A 738 -95.82 60.70 21.11
N PHE A 739 -95.17 59.58 20.77
CA PHE A 739 -94.82 58.53 21.72
C PHE A 739 -93.43 57.96 21.42
N TYR A 740 -92.87 57.25 22.37
CA TYR A 740 -91.62 56.50 22.19
C TYR A 740 -91.93 55.03 22.01
N ILE A 741 -91.12 54.34 21.22
CA ILE A 741 -91.08 52.88 21.20
C ILE A 741 -89.90 52.45 22.06
N GLN A 742 -90.11 51.44 22.91
CA GLN A 742 -89.16 50.86 23.83
C GLN A 742 -89.16 49.34 23.70
N ALA A 743 -88.02 48.72 23.93
CA ALA A 743 -87.89 47.28 24.07
C ALA A 743 -86.73 46.92 24.99
N THR A 744 -86.83 45.75 25.61
CA THR A 744 -85.71 45.12 26.30
C THR A 744 -84.92 44.29 25.28
N VAL A 745 -83.65 44.62 25.07
CA VAL A 745 -82.75 43.94 24.12
C VAL A 745 -81.57 43.37 24.89
N VAL A 746 -81.35 42.06 24.75
CA VAL A 746 -80.32 41.32 25.49
C VAL A 746 -79.57 40.41 24.54
N ASP A 747 -78.25 40.40 24.71
CA ASP A 747 -77.37 39.54 23.96
C ASP A 747 -76.13 39.17 24.81
N PRO A 748 -75.55 37.95 24.67
CA PRO A 748 -74.33 37.55 25.36
C PRO A 748 -73.07 38.36 25.02
N SER A 749 -72.83 38.71 23.75
CA SER A 749 -71.66 39.48 23.29
C SER A 749 -71.88 40.99 23.45
N GLY A 750 -73.13 41.43 23.42
CA GLY A 750 -73.51 42.83 23.61
C GLY A 750 -74.46 43.28 22.51
N VAL A 751 -74.84 44.54 22.49
CA VAL A 751 -75.77 45.06 21.49
C VAL A 751 -75.17 46.30 20.85
N SER A 752 -74.85 46.22 19.56
CA SER A 752 -74.21 47.30 18.81
C SER A 752 -75.24 48.35 18.37
N GLU A 753 -76.25 47.92 17.60
CA GLU A 753 -77.25 48.81 17.01
C GLU A 753 -78.66 48.27 17.19
N VAL A 754 -79.60 49.17 17.53
CA VAL A 754 -81.03 48.87 17.60
C VAL A 754 -81.82 49.97 16.90
N TRP A 755 -82.74 49.61 16.01
CA TRP A 755 -83.61 50.56 15.33
C TRP A 755 -85.03 50.04 15.16
N VAL A 756 -85.97 50.96 15.01
CA VAL A 756 -87.37 50.67 14.72
C VAL A 756 -87.65 51.00 13.27
N GLU A 757 -88.32 50.08 12.59
CA GLU A 757 -88.95 50.33 11.30
C GLU A 757 -90.47 50.40 11.50
N TRP A 758 -91.10 51.46 11.01
CA TRP A 758 -92.54 51.69 11.20
C TRP A 758 -93.21 52.31 9.97
N ASP A 759 -94.48 51.99 9.76
CA ASP A 759 -95.32 52.62 8.74
C ASP A 759 -96.76 52.78 9.27
N ASN A 760 -97.61 53.48 8.51
CA ASN A 760 -98.94 53.90 8.88
C ASN A 760 -100.05 53.38 7.94
N ASP A 761 -99.70 52.51 6.99
CA ASP A 761 -100.60 51.91 6.03
C ASP A 761 -100.78 50.38 6.20
N GLY A 762 -100.09 49.81 7.20
CA GLY A 762 -100.19 48.41 7.58
C GLY A 762 -99.16 47.49 6.94
N ASP A 763 -98.24 47.99 6.11
CA ASP A 763 -97.20 47.18 5.44
C ASP A 763 -95.81 47.78 5.69
N LEU A 764 -94.86 46.96 6.18
CA LEU A 764 -93.47 47.39 6.39
C LEU A 764 -92.56 47.01 5.22
N ASP A 765 -92.99 46.09 4.35
CA ASP A 765 -92.11 45.46 3.37
C ASP A 765 -92.32 46.00 1.94
N ASP A 766 -93.19 47.00 1.77
CA ASP A 766 -93.47 47.61 0.47
C ASP A 766 -92.43 48.68 0.04
N GLY A 767 -91.50 49.00 0.96
CA GLY A 767 -90.40 49.94 0.79
C GLY A 767 -90.73 51.40 1.10
N THR A 768 -91.88 51.71 1.73
CA THR A 768 -92.23 53.07 2.18
C THR A 768 -92.11 53.33 3.68
N SER A 769 -91.59 52.35 4.42
CA SER A 769 -91.37 52.41 5.86
C SER A 769 -90.41 53.53 6.29
N ASN A 770 -90.51 53.91 7.57
CA ASN A 770 -89.68 54.90 8.22
C ASN A 770 -88.77 54.23 9.25
N ILE A 771 -87.52 54.67 9.34
CA ILE A 771 -86.54 54.13 10.30
C ILE A 771 -86.23 55.18 11.37
N GLU A 772 -86.24 54.75 12.64
CA GLU A 772 -85.82 55.55 13.79
C GLU A 772 -84.91 54.72 14.70
N TYR A 773 -83.69 55.20 14.92
CA TYR A 773 -82.72 54.52 15.79
C TYR A 773 -83.13 54.63 17.26
N MET A 774 -82.75 53.61 18.04
CA MET A 774 -82.95 53.55 19.47
C MET A 774 -81.64 53.84 20.22
N THR A 775 -81.75 54.29 21.46
CA THR A 775 -80.63 54.48 22.38
C THR A 775 -80.91 53.77 23.69
N ASN A 776 -79.89 53.19 24.30
CA ASN A 776 -80.01 52.55 25.60
C ASN A 776 -80.26 53.60 26.69
N ILE A 777 -81.40 53.50 27.37
CA ILE A 777 -81.82 54.44 28.42
C ILE A 777 -81.56 53.92 29.84
N GLY A 778 -80.99 52.72 29.96
CA GLY A 778 -80.56 52.11 31.22
C GLY A 778 -80.86 50.61 31.28
N GLY A 779 -79.86 49.83 31.73
CA GLY A 779 -79.95 48.36 31.75
C GLY A 779 -80.06 47.82 30.32
N ASN A 780 -81.03 46.96 30.08
CA ASN A 780 -81.26 46.36 28.77
C ASN A 780 -82.39 47.08 27.99
N ILE A 781 -82.83 48.25 28.46
CA ILE A 781 -83.97 48.96 27.87
C ILE A 781 -83.48 49.97 26.83
N TRP A 782 -83.94 49.79 25.61
CA TRP A 782 -83.71 50.68 24.48
C TRP A 782 -84.96 51.50 24.21
N GLN A 783 -84.79 52.75 23.77
CA GLN A 783 -85.89 53.65 23.40
C GLN A 783 -85.55 54.40 22.12
N THR A 784 -86.51 54.63 21.22
CA THR A 784 -86.31 55.53 20.07
C THR A 784 -85.73 56.88 20.50
N ILE A 785 -84.74 57.37 19.76
CA ILE A 785 -84.04 58.63 20.06
C ILE A 785 -85.04 59.80 19.99
N ASN A 786 -85.83 59.86 18.92
CA ASN A 786 -86.93 60.81 18.79
C ASN A 786 -88.28 60.14 19.06
N GLN A 787 -89.26 60.97 19.42
CA GLN A 787 -90.64 60.51 19.51
C GLN A 787 -91.17 60.23 18.11
N ILE A 788 -91.82 59.09 17.93
CA ILE A 788 -92.63 58.82 16.75
C ILE A 788 -93.77 59.86 16.72
N PRO A 789 -94.01 60.53 15.58
CA PRO A 789 -95.09 61.50 15.46
C PRO A 789 -96.44 60.90 15.87
N GLY A 790 -97.29 61.71 16.49
CA GLY A 790 -98.61 61.26 16.91
C GLY A 790 -99.46 60.84 15.71
N GLN A 791 -100.03 59.64 15.77
CA GLN A 791 -100.83 59.06 14.70
C GLN A 791 -102.32 59.41 14.86
N ALA A 792 -103.02 59.59 13.74
CA ALA A 792 -104.45 59.83 13.76
C ALA A 792 -105.22 58.56 14.16
N GLU A 793 -106.45 58.73 14.63
CA GLU A 793 -107.37 57.62 14.90
C GLU A 793 -107.74 56.91 13.58
N GLY A 794 -107.70 55.57 13.57
CA GLY A 794 -108.02 54.74 12.40
C GLY A 794 -106.88 54.54 11.38
N VAL A 795 -105.65 54.88 11.74
CA VAL A 795 -104.43 54.60 10.96
C VAL A 795 -103.96 53.17 11.24
N ASP A 796 -103.53 52.45 10.20
CA ASP A 796 -103.00 51.09 10.30
C ASP A 796 -101.50 51.13 10.63
N PHE A 797 -101.17 51.62 11.83
CA PHE A 797 -99.77 51.72 12.25
C PHE A 797 -99.19 50.37 12.61
N VAL A 798 -98.04 50.06 12.03
CA VAL A 798 -97.25 48.86 12.31
C VAL A 798 -95.80 49.23 12.55
N TYR A 799 -95.12 48.48 13.40
CA TYR A 799 -93.67 48.61 13.57
C TYR A 799 -93.00 47.27 13.86
N ARG A 800 -91.72 47.15 13.54
CA ARG A 800 -90.83 46.09 14.01
C ARG A 800 -89.54 46.69 14.52
N ILE A 801 -88.84 45.96 15.38
CA ILE A 801 -87.54 46.36 15.91
C ILE A 801 -86.48 45.45 15.32
N TRP A 802 -85.38 46.04 14.90
CA TRP A 802 -84.17 45.36 14.50
C TRP A 802 -83.08 45.57 15.54
N SER A 803 -82.26 44.55 15.75
CA SER A 803 -81.07 44.64 16.59
C SER A 803 -79.93 43.80 16.00
N CYS A 804 -78.72 44.30 16.12
CA CYS A 804 -77.49 43.54 15.89
C CYS A 804 -76.70 43.45 17.20
N ASP A 805 -76.04 42.33 17.42
CA ASP A 805 -75.14 42.11 18.54
C ASP A 805 -73.90 43.03 18.44
N ASP A 806 -73.07 43.03 19.48
CA ASP A 806 -71.79 43.76 19.51
C ASP A 806 -70.61 42.80 19.31
N ASP A 807 -70.88 41.66 18.66
CA ASP A 807 -69.85 40.72 18.23
C ASP A 807 -69.14 41.28 16.99
N ILE A 808 -68.16 42.14 17.26
CA ILE A 808 -67.30 42.78 16.25
C ILE A 808 -65.87 42.37 16.48
N ASP A 809 -65.63 41.09 16.26
CA ASP A 809 -64.34 40.50 16.53
C ASP A 809 -63.26 41.10 15.62
N GLN A 810 -62.25 41.70 16.27
CA GLN A 810 -61.14 42.43 15.62
C GLN A 810 -61.59 43.58 14.67
N GLY A 811 -62.83 44.07 14.84
CA GLY A 811 -63.38 45.21 14.10
C GLY A 811 -63.99 44.85 12.74
N ASP A 812 -64.28 43.57 12.48
CA ASP A 812 -65.03 43.13 11.31
C ASP A 812 -66.54 43.24 11.56
N SER A 813 -67.20 44.19 10.90
CA SER A 813 -68.65 44.38 11.03
C SER A 813 -69.47 43.29 10.31
N THR A 814 -68.83 42.34 9.62
CA THR A 814 -69.50 41.20 8.98
C THR A 814 -69.67 40.00 9.91
N ASP A 815 -69.13 40.08 11.13
CA ASP A 815 -69.38 39.09 12.18
C ASP A 815 -70.72 39.27 12.87
N MET A 816 -71.22 40.51 12.91
CA MET A 816 -72.47 40.85 13.59
C MET A 816 -73.66 40.01 13.12
N SER A 817 -74.38 39.40 14.06
CA SER A 817 -75.64 38.73 13.82
C SER A 817 -76.83 39.67 14.07
N CYS A 818 -77.57 40.00 13.01
CA CYS A 818 -78.72 40.91 13.08
C CYS A 818 -80.06 40.17 12.94
N CYS A 819 -81.03 40.56 13.77
CA CYS A 819 -82.38 39.99 13.79
C CYS A 819 -83.47 41.05 13.91
N GLU A 820 -84.70 40.67 13.55
CA GLU A 820 -85.90 41.49 13.63
C GLU A 820 -86.99 40.85 14.51
N THR A 821 -87.86 41.67 15.10
CA THR A 821 -89.10 41.20 15.74
C THR A 821 -90.20 40.96 14.71
N ASP A 822 -91.23 40.19 15.09
CA ASP A 822 -92.50 40.18 14.35
C ASP A 822 -93.08 41.60 14.21
N ILE A 823 -93.87 41.81 13.16
CA ILE A 823 -94.59 43.07 12.90
C ILE A 823 -95.65 43.29 13.99
N MET A 824 -95.53 44.39 14.72
CA MET A 824 -96.42 44.76 15.83
C MET A 824 -97.41 45.84 15.39
N PRO A 825 -98.73 45.57 15.38
CA PRO A 825 -99.75 46.59 15.12
C PRO A 825 -100.04 47.41 16.37
N LEU A 826 -100.24 48.72 16.20
CA LEU A 826 -100.71 49.63 17.26
C LEU A 826 -101.99 50.35 16.85
N HIS A 827 -102.88 50.50 17.82
CA HIS A 827 -104.15 51.19 17.64
C HIS A 827 -104.20 52.47 18.48
N PHE A 828 -104.78 53.54 17.92
CA PHE A 828 -104.87 54.86 18.53
C PHE A 828 -106.33 55.27 18.71
N GLY A 829 -106.76 55.52 19.94
CA GLY A 829 -108.15 55.84 20.27
C GLY A 829 -108.63 55.23 21.59
N LEU A 830 -109.86 55.56 21.99
CA LEU A 830 -110.56 54.85 23.06
C LEU A 830 -111.33 53.67 22.43
N GLY A 831 -111.20 52.49 23.03
CA GLY A 831 -111.96 51.32 22.57
C GLY A 831 -113.46 51.42 22.90
N PRO A 832 -114.26 50.46 22.40
CA PRO A 832 -115.70 50.44 22.59
C PRO A 832 -116.10 50.34 24.08
N ASN A 833 -117.16 51.03 24.46
CA ASN A 833 -117.74 50.91 25.80
C ASN A 833 -118.68 49.70 25.88
N ALA A 834 -118.63 49.00 27.02
CA ALA A 834 -119.49 47.86 27.31
C ALA A 834 -120.29 48.05 28.61
N GLU A 835 -121.61 47.92 28.54
CA GLU A 835 -122.51 47.95 29.70
C GLU A 835 -123.38 46.68 29.75
N ILE A 836 -123.53 46.07 30.94
CA ILE A 836 -124.44 44.93 31.13
C ILE A 836 -125.88 45.43 31.26
N ALA A 837 -126.73 45.07 30.31
CA ALA A 837 -128.15 45.42 30.34
C ALA A 837 -128.94 44.49 31.27
N ARG A 838 -128.73 43.18 31.16
CA ARG A 838 -129.33 42.15 32.04
C ARG A 838 -128.60 40.80 31.95
N PRO A 839 -128.64 39.96 32.99
CA PRO A 839 -129.10 40.29 34.34
C PRO A 839 -128.19 41.34 34.97
N LEU A 840 -128.78 42.28 35.73
CA LEU A 840 -127.98 43.27 36.45
C LEU A 840 -127.09 42.57 37.49
N PRO A 841 -125.91 43.15 37.83
CA PRO A 841 -125.02 42.56 38.83
C PRO A 841 -125.76 42.21 40.13
N LEU A 842 -125.46 41.05 40.72
CA LEU A 842 -126.02 40.55 41.99
C LEU A 842 -127.53 40.22 41.99
N THR A 843 -128.14 39.99 40.82
CA THR A 843 -129.53 39.53 40.74
C THR A 843 -129.64 38.00 40.73
N VAL A 844 -130.76 37.47 41.25
CA VAL A 844 -131.06 36.03 41.30
C VAL A 844 -132.26 35.76 40.39
N THR A 845 -132.16 34.76 39.53
CA THR A 845 -133.20 34.37 38.58
C THR A 845 -133.64 32.93 38.81
N THR A 846 -134.91 32.63 38.53
CA THR A 846 -135.45 31.26 38.50
C THR A 846 -135.66 30.75 37.07
N ASN A 847 -135.32 31.56 36.06
CA ASN A 847 -135.37 31.14 34.66
C ASN A 847 -134.18 30.23 34.36
N GLU A 848 -134.45 29.03 33.85
CA GLU A 848 -133.42 28.10 33.38
C GLU A 848 -132.68 28.65 32.14
N ASP A 849 -133.31 29.55 31.38
CA ASP A 849 -132.82 30.19 30.15
C ASP A 849 -132.54 31.68 30.31
N GLN A 850 -131.91 32.08 31.43
CA GLN A 850 -131.61 33.50 31.67
C GLN A 850 -130.67 34.08 30.60
N GLU A 851 -131.21 34.95 29.73
CA GLU A 851 -130.44 35.71 28.74
C GLU A 851 -129.46 36.70 29.39
N ILE A 852 -128.24 36.76 28.83
CA ILE A 852 -127.23 37.81 29.09
C ILE A 852 -127.27 38.78 27.91
N VAL A 853 -127.58 40.05 28.18
CA VAL A 853 -127.66 41.11 27.18
C VAL A 853 -126.68 42.21 27.58
N LEU A 854 -125.83 42.59 26.62
CA LEU A 854 -124.81 43.62 26.75
C LEU A 854 -125.10 44.72 25.73
N TYR A 855 -124.91 45.97 26.13
CA TYR A 855 -124.78 47.09 25.21
C TYR A 855 -123.30 47.31 24.94
N LEU A 856 -122.90 47.07 23.70
CA LEU A 856 -121.58 47.43 23.18
C LEU A 856 -121.78 48.61 22.24
N TYR A 857 -121.10 49.71 22.51
CA TYR A 857 -121.23 50.90 21.68
C TYR A 857 -119.92 51.67 21.58
N ASP A 858 -119.69 52.18 20.38
CA ASP A 858 -118.60 53.09 20.04
C ASP A 858 -119.12 54.06 18.99
N ASP A 859 -118.60 55.29 18.98
CA ASP A 859 -119.02 56.32 18.02
C ASP A 859 -118.60 55.96 16.57
N THR A 860 -117.60 55.10 16.40
CA THR A 860 -117.07 54.62 15.11
C THR A 860 -117.59 53.23 14.72
N GLY A 861 -118.29 52.55 15.64
CA GLY A 861 -118.80 51.19 15.47
C GLY A 861 -117.96 50.16 16.24
N VAL A 862 -118.56 49.00 16.50
CA VAL A 862 -117.88 47.88 17.19
C VAL A 862 -117.67 46.79 16.17
N ASP A 863 -116.42 46.36 15.95
CA ASP A 863 -116.13 45.20 15.09
C ASP A 863 -116.59 43.92 15.80
N PRO A 864 -117.60 43.21 15.26
CA PRO A 864 -118.12 42.02 15.90
C PRO A 864 -117.08 40.92 16.07
N SER A 865 -116.14 40.78 15.13
CA SER A 865 -115.12 39.72 15.16
C SER A 865 -114.18 39.81 16.36
N THR A 866 -114.07 40.99 16.96
CA THR A 866 -113.20 41.27 18.11
C THR A 866 -113.88 41.02 19.46
N ILE A 867 -115.19 40.75 19.48
CA ILE A 867 -115.96 40.61 20.72
C ILE A 867 -115.71 39.22 21.32
N VAL A 868 -115.21 39.19 22.55
CA VAL A 868 -115.08 37.98 23.37
C VAL A 868 -115.88 38.14 24.65
N LEU A 869 -116.88 37.28 24.86
CA LEU A 869 -117.66 37.21 26.10
C LEU A 869 -117.26 35.97 26.91
N ARG A 870 -116.78 36.16 28.14
CA ARG A 870 -116.51 35.05 29.06
C ARG A 870 -117.69 34.76 29.98
N VAL A 871 -118.32 33.59 29.85
CA VAL A 871 -119.41 33.12 30.74
C VAL A 871 -118.96 31.86 31.46
N ALA A 872 -119.00 31.88 32.80
CA ALA A 872 -118.60 30.75 33.67
C ALA A 872 -117.19 30.18 33.37
N GLY A 873 -116.28 31.02 32.85
CA GLY A 873 -114.90 30.63 32.51
C GLY A 873 -114.68 30.17 31.07
N GLN A 874 -115.72 30.11 30.25
CA GLN A 874 -115.65 29.79 28.82
C GLN A 874 -115.80 31.06 27.98
N ASP A 875 -114.94 31.22 26.97
CA ASP A 875 -114.95 32.35 26.03
C ASP A 875 -115.85 32.05 24.82
N TYR A 876 -116.64 33.04 24.42
CA TYR A 876 -117.54 33.02 23.27
C TYR A 876 -117.20 34.18 22.34
N THR A 877 -116.98 33.90 21.05
CA THR A 877 -116.78 34.91 19.98
C THR A 877 -118.06 35.08 19.17
N VAL A 878 -118.15 36.15 18.37
CA VAL A 878 -119.35 36.48 17.57
C VAL A 878 -119.38 35.76 16.21
N ASP A 879 -118.46 34.82 16.00
CA ASP A 879 -118.39 34.00 14.80
C ASP A 879 -119.55 33.00 14.80
N GLY A 880 -120.63 33.38 14.11
CA GLY A 880 -121.92 32.70 14.19
C GLY A 880 -121.86 31.23 13.76
N VAL A 881 -121.77 30.34 14.74
CA VAL A 881 -122.35 28.99 14.74
C VAL A 881 -122.64 28.57 16.21
N GLU A 882 -123.88 28.79 16.66
CA GLU A 882 -124.83 27.70 16.95
C GLU A 882 -126.27 28.19 16.80
#